data_AF-A0A7Y0JQ83-F1
#
_entry.id   AF-A0A7Y0JQ83-F1
#
_cell.length_a   1.000
_cell.length_b   1.000
_cell.length_c   1.000
_cell.angle_alpha   90.00
_cell.angle_beta   90.00
_cell.angle_gamma   90.00
#
_symmetry.space_group_name_H-M   'P 1'
#
loop_
_entity.id
_entity.type
_entity.pdbx_description
1 polymer ?
#
loop_
_entity_poly.entity_id
_entity_poly.type
_entity_poly.pdbx_seq_one_letter_code
_entity_poly.pdbx_strand_id
1 'polypeptide(L)'
;MGASKSNLSDPKWGYDYVVATTQASINSTMKWFLSELTEPVVTVCYVADAKGQPQEIPYEELLDRAQGSDPFSVPAGADPMRDEDLAHLLKARFMMGFRAQLGLPPMSKPETVPDIVELGPTGNVLYRLLCSEFELVNLDPGGGYSSPSWTSLSQEADEPWVFESNVELRFEDVEGSRFNKLPDEVKLQIKNLSGTAFSVQQLLFDLDNATLESVPQLDDQIKPTHPAYTMLVQYFLGAYILGLRAQGDPVLACAITQQEPSPATMALTDMTMQVMPWTGDDGLPAAHPSPAQRDLATLDYLCVAGRTGVQPAGAFTWNWVDEPAGGAAPDHDGVVAINRVPFFALIKDQLLPSVKANCYQPSVTVSLSGASQPIYTINVTPGQTPVIVDGPMKRLRAGRPVIMMSFSYDASASDQAGLGGDLGKASLSTHYNASVEVLGNKITVYQFLQFKMSVTKALQTVNGTPISINRTDTCTLTIDDFGQLVASMATPQPPVNEASNEEFGSFMNLFVHLNEEYDSASAYLQQMVGTMLSSLPFSTVQYFVFPGGRTFAFKDVAFTESGDLVAHISYADPDQGPPPHYLPAGQVEGADRLVAGQWLANGGFLVSNNGRYAAVLQNDGNFVLVHAVDGAPDLSKPYWSVASKQPGLFVGQPGGVPYVATMQSDGNFVLYNGTSPLNLRSPYWASGTAQSALGSYVAVLRDDGNFMVCTSKPGTPSEPDTVVFASNTTFAATPAPLGAAAPAPAAKPAPAKHTSETPDHRSKPPWKKPSHSRTRRN
;
A
#
# COMPACT_ATOMS: atom_id res chain seq x y z
N MET A 1 10.66 20.67 2.00
CA MET A 1 10.84 20.19 0.61
C MET A 1 10.64 18.68 0.63
N GLY A 2 9.40 18.19 0.54
CA GLY A 2 9.08 16.80 0.88
C GLY A 2 9.12 15.80 -0.25
N ALA A 3 8.59 14.60 0.01
CA ALA A 3 8.57 13.47 -0.92
C ALA A 3 7.92 13.76 -2.28
N SER A 4 7.08 14.80 -2.38
CA SER A 4 6.56 15.31 -3.66
C SER A 4 7.64 15.71 -4.67
N LYS A 5 8.89 15.93 -4.23
CA LYS A 5 10.06 16.19 -5.08
C LYS A 5 10.82 14.93 -5.51
N SER A 6 10.37 13.74 -5.09
CA SER A 6 11.01 12.48 -5.46
C SER A 6 11.18 12.36 -6.97
N ASN A 7 12.41 12.00 -7.35
CA ASN A 7 12.85 11.79 -8.73
C ASN A 7 13.77 10.55 -8.81
N LEU A 8 13.32 9.43 -8.25
CA LEU A 8 13.98 8.13 -8.33
C LEU A 8 14.18 7.68 -9.79
N SER A 9 13.34 8.19 -10.69
CA SER A 9 13.47 7.98 -12.13
C SER A 9 14.76 8.55 -12.76
N ASP A 10 15.50 9.41 -12.06
CA ASP A 10 16.84 9.83 -12.49
C ASP A 10 17.77 8.61 -12.49
N PRO A 11 18.38 8.23 -13.64
CA PRO A 11 19.20 7.03 -13.76
C PRO A 11 20.36 6.95 -12.77
N LYS A 12 20.79 8.08 -12.18
CA LYS A 12 21.88 8.10 -11.19
C LYS A 12 21.55 7.35 -9.89
N TRP A 13 20.28 7.19 -9.53
CA TRP A 13 19.88 6.53 -8.28
C TRP A 13 19.86 5.02 -8.41
N GLY A 14 19.21 4.52 -9.47
CA GLY A 14 19.15 3.09 -9.74
C GLY A 14 18.34 2.27 -8.72
N TYR A 15 17.42 2.88 -7.97
CA TYR A 15 16.50 2.20 -7.03
C TYR A 15 15.09 2.05 -7.63
N ASP A 16 14.42 0.92 -7.37
CA ASP A 16 13.06 0.64 -7.84
C ASP A 16 12.00 1.15 -6.86
N TYR A 17 12.32 1.15 -5.57
CA TYR A 17 11.56 1.86 -4.55
C TYR A 17 12.42 2.19 -3.33
N VAL A 18 11.95 3.13 -2.53
CA VAL A 18 12.55 3.55 -1.26
C VAL A 18 11.49 3.45 -0.17
N VAL A 19 11.85 2.88 0.97
CA VAL A 19 11.05 2.92 2.20
C VAL A 19 11.81 3.78 3.20
N ALA A 20 11.34 4.98 3.48
CA ALA A 20 11.98 5.95 4.36
C ALA A 20 11.21 6.04 5.68
N THR A 21 11.90 5.91 6.81
CA THR A 21 11.26 5.93 8.14
C THR A 21 11.91 6.95 9.05
N THR A 22 11.08 7.76 9.69
CA THR A 22 11.54 8.86 10.56
C THR A 22 12.22 8.37 11.82
N GLN A 23 13.21 9.13 12.30
CA GLN A 23 13.84 8.93 13.59
C GLN A 23 12.80 8.94 14.72
N ALA A 24 11.80 9.82 14.66
CA ALA A 24 10.72 9.85 15.64
C ALA A 24 9.95 8.54 15.71
N SER A 25 9.62 7.94 14.56
CA SER A 25 8.95 6.63 14.50
C SER A 25 9.83 5.51 15.05
N ILE A 26 11.12 5.50 14.69
CA ILE A 26 12.09 4.55 15.23
C ILE A 26 12.12 4.65 16.76
N ASN A 27 12.23 5.86 17.31
CA ASN A 27 12.27 6.08 18.75
C ASN A 27 10.98 5.70 19.47
N SER A 28 9.83 6.06 18.92
CA SER A 28 8.53 5.70 19.49
C SER A 28 8.36 4.19 19.58
N THR A 29 8.78 3.50 18.52
CA THR A 29 8.73 2.04 18.43
C THR A 29 9.72 1.38 19.40
N MET A 30 10.95 1.88 19.49
CA MET A 30 11.97 1.37 20.41
C MET A 30 11.58 1.58 21.87
N LYS A 31 10.98 2.73 22.22
CA LYS A 31 10.48 3.01 23.58
C LYS A 31 9.37 2.03 23.96
N TRP A 32 8.41 1.79 23.07
CA TRP A 32 7.38 0.77 23.30
C TRP A 32 7.95 -0.64 23.42
N PHE A 33 8.88 -1.03 22.54
CA PHE A 33 9.53 -2.33 22.63
C PHE A 33 10.20 -2.52 23.99
N LEU A 34 10.94 -1.51 24.46
CA LEU A 34 11.61 -1.54 25.76
C LEU A 34 10.63 -1.50 26.95
N SER A 35 9.40 -0.99 26.81
CA SER A 35 8.40 -1.03 27.88
C SER A 35 7.73 -2.40 28.04
N GLU A 36 7.59 -3.16 26.95
CA GLU A 36 7.02 -4.52 26.98
C GLU A 36 8.07 -5.61 27.29
N LEU A 37 9.34 -5.23 27.27
CA LEU A 37 10.45 -6.17 27.37
C LEU A 37 10.56 -6.76 28.79
N THR A 38 10.53 -8.09 28.89
CA THR A 38 10.65 -8.82 30.17
C THR A 38 11.92 -9.67 30.18
N GLU A 39 13.09 -9.02 30.23
CA GLU A 39 14.39 -9.71 30.25
C GLU A 39 14.80 -10.11 31.68
N PRO A 40 15.61 -11.16 31.85
CA PRO A 40 16.13 -11.54 33.15
C PRO A 40 17.17 -10.52 33.64
N VAL A 41 17.27 -10.37 34.97
CA VAL A 41 18.29 -9.52 35.60
C VAL A 41 19.67 -10.13 35.35
N VAL A 42 20.53 -9.39 34.66
CA VAL A 42 21.95 -9.72 34.50
C VAL A 42 22.67 -9.37 35.79
N THR A 43 23.28 -10.37 36.44
CA THR A 43 24.05 -10.20 37.67
C THR A 43 25.50 -10.57 37.41
N VAL A 44 26.41 -9.63 37.66
CA VAL A 44 27.86 -9.85 37.45
C VAL A 44 28.61 -9.43 38.71
N CYS A 45 29.54 -10.29 39.14
CA CYS A 45 30.36 -10.08 40.32
C CYS A 45 31.84 -10.31 40.02
N TYR A 46 32.70 -9.52 40.66
CA TYR A 46 34.16 -9.65 40.56
C TYR A 46 34.80 -9.80 41.95
N VAL A 47 35.81 -10.67 42.01
CA VAL A 47 36.68 -10.87 43.16
C VAL A 47 38.13 -10.55 42.80
N ALA A 48 38.95 -10.27 43.79
CA ALA A 48 40.38 -10.03 43.59
C ALA A 48 41.14 -11.35 43.40
N ASP A 49 41.85 -11.47 42.28
CA ASP A 49 42.74 -12.60 42.02
C ASP A 49 43.99 -12.59 42.94
N ALA A 50 44.94 -13.51 42.71
CA ALA A 50 46.17 -13.58 43.51
C ALA A 50 47.05 -12.31 43.42
N LYS A 51 46.90 -11.51 42.35
CA LYS A 51 47.63 -10.26 42.09
C LYS A 51 46.82 -9.01 42.45
N GLY A 52 45.59 -9.17 42.96
CA GLY A 52 44.69 -8.07 43.26
C GLY A 52 43.99 -7.49 42.03
N GLN A 53 43.98 -8.21 40.90
CA GLN A 53 43.25 -7.82 39.69
C GLN A 53 41.81 -8.36 39.74
N PRO A 54 40.84 -7.64 39.15
CA PRO A 54 39.47 -8.12 39.06
C PRO A 54 39.37 -9.44 38.26
N GLN A 55 38.68 -10.43 38.82
CA GLN A 55 38.34 -11.69 38.17
C GLN A 55 36.84 -11.96 38.35
N GLU A 56 36.13 -12.20 37.24
CA GLU A 56 34.71 -12.51 37.27
C GLU A 56 34.44 -13.83 38.01
N ILE A 57 33.38 -13.86 38.80
CA ILE A 57 32.93 -15.04 39.55
C ILE A 57 31.41 -15.21 39.39
N PRO A 58 30.90 -16.45 39.19
CA PRO A 58 29.46 -16.71 39.23
C PRO A 58 28.83 -16.26 40.55
N TYR A 59 27.66 -15.65 40.50
CA TYR A 59 26.97 -15.09 41.67
C TYR A 59 26.77 -16.11 42.80
N GLU A 60 26.30 -17.32 42.49
CA GLU A 60 26.12 -18.39 43.48
C GLU A 60 27.44 -18.80 44.14
N GLU A 61 28.53 -18.84 43.38
CA GLU A 61 29.85 -19.17 43.93
C GLU A 61 30.39 -18.06 44.85
N LEU A 62 30.06 -16.80 44.55
CA LEU A 62 30.36 -15.69 45.45
C LEU A 62 29.62 -15.85 46.78
N LEU A 63 28.32 -16.16 46.76
CA LEU A 63 27.53 -16.36 47.98
C LEU A 63 28.13 -17.48 48.85
N ASP A 64 28.52 -18.60 48.23
CA ASP A 64 29.19 -19.69 48.95
C ASP A 64 30.50 -19.23 49.62
N ARG A 65 31.33 -18.45 48.92
CA ARG A 65 32.58 -17.90 49.46
C ARG A 65 32.34 -16.84 50.54
N ALA A 66 31.24 -16.10 50.44
CA ALA A 66 30.83 -15.05 51.36
C ALA A 66 29.89 -15.55 52.47
N GLN A 67 29.80 -16.86 52.71
CA GLN A 67 28.97 -17.44 53.78
C GLN A 67 27.48 -17.04 53.71
N GLY A 68 26.96 -16.84 52.49
CA GLY A 68 25.58 -16.44 52.22
C GLY A 68 25.34 -14.93 52.22
N SER A 69 26.35 -14.10 52.48
CA SER A 69 26.23 -12.64 52.44
C SER A 69 26.07 -12.15 50.99
N ASP A 70 24.89 -11.62 50.66
CA ASP A 70 24.57 -11.04 49.33
C ASP A 70 25.03 -9.58 49.25
N PRO A 71 25.98 -9.22 48.36
CA PRO A 71 26.44 -7.85 48.23
C PRO A 71 25.33 -6.86 47.82
N PHE A 72 24.29 -7.29 47.10
CA PHE A 72 23.18 -6.43 46.67
C PHE A 72 22.08 -6.29 47.73
N SER A 73 22.21 -6.97 48.87
CA SER A 73 21.30 -6.80 50.01
C SER A 73 21.88 -5.87 51.08
N VAL A 74 23.15 -5.46 50.96
CA VAL A 74 23.81 -4.59 51.95
C VAL A 74 23.44 -3.12 51.71
N PRO A 75 22.89 -2.40 52.71
CA PRO A 75 22.44 -1.03 52.53
C PRO A 75 23.55 -0.04 52.16
N ALA A 76 23.19 1.02 51.43
CA ALA A 76 24.06 2.17 51.22
C ALA A 76 24.50 2.79 52.56
N GLY A 77 25.80 3.07 52.69
CA GLY A 77 26.39 3.65 53.90
C GLY A 77 26.68 2.68 55.04
N ALA A 78 26.51 1.37 54.84
CA ALA A 78 26.99 0.35 55.78
C ALA A 78 28.50 0.50 56.04
N ASP A 79 28.91 0.28 57.29
CA ASP A 79 30.31 0.43 57.72
C ASP A 79 31.05 -0.90 57.56
N PRO A 80 32.05 -1.02 56.65
CA PRO A 80 32.80 -2.25 56.44
C PRO A 80 33.52 -2.79 57.69
N MET A 81 33.70 -1.97 58.72
CA MET A 81 34.32 -2.36 59.98
C MET A 81 33.35 -2.97 60.99
N ARG A 82 32.04 -2.83 60.77
CA ARG A 82 31.01 -3.21 61.76
C ARG A 82 29.96 -4.14 61.19
N ASP A 83 29.74 -4.07 59.88
CA ASP A 83 28.79 -4.90 59.16
C ASP A 83 29.36 -6.30 58.91
N GLU A 84 28.61 -7.33 59.33
CA GLU A 84 29.05 -8.72 59.25
C GLU A 84 29.08 -9.23 57.80
N ASP A 85 28.13 -8.79 56.98
CA ASP A 85 28.05 -9.16 55.57
C ASP A 85 29.23 -8.57 54.77
N LEU A 86 29.56 -7.30 55.00
CA LEU A 86 30.75 -6.69 54.41
C LEU A 86 32.05 -7.37 54.87
N ALA A 87 32.12 -7.84 56.13
CA ALA A 87 33.28 -8.59 56.62
C ALA A 87 33.41 -9.96 55.92
N HIS A 88 32.30 -10.62 55.61
CA HIS A 88 32.31 -11.86 54.81
C HIS A 88 32.71 -11.61 53.36
N LEU A 89 32.17 -10.56 52.74
CA LEU A 89 32.51 -10.15 51.37
C LEU A 89 34.01 -9.78 51.24
N LEU A 90 34.59 -9.08 52.22
CA LEU A 90 36.03 -8.81 52.28
C LEU A 90 36.86 -10.11 52.32
N LYS A 91 36.43 -11.11 53.10
CA LYS A 91 37.10 -12.43 53.17
C LYS A 91 36.96 -13.22 51.86
N ALA A 92 35.81 -13.11 51.21
CA ALA A 92 35.58 -13.66 49.87
C ALA A 92 36.38 -12.92 48.78
N ARG A 93 37.06 -11.83 49.14
CA ARG A 93 37.80 -10.93 48.26
C ARG A 93 36.90 -10.28 47.21
N PHE A 94 35.62 -10.09 47.55
CA PHE A 94 34.68 -9.34 46.73
C PHE A 94 35.22 -7.93 46.50
N MET A 95 35.17 -7.48 45.25
CA MET A 95 35.56 -6.12 44.91
C MET A 95 34.34 -5.29 44.52
N MET A 96 33.40 -5.88 43.77
CA MET A 96 32.36 -5.14 43.06
C MET A 96 31.39 -6.06 42.34
N GLY A 97 30.20 -5.54 42.06
CA GLY A 97 29.21 -6.20 41.22
C GLY A 97 28.14 -5.22 40.75
N PHE A 98 27.38 -5.63 39.75
CA PHE A 98 26.18 -4.91 39.32
C PHE A 98 25.05 -5.88 39.00
N ARG A 99 23.81 -5.40 39.17
CA ARG A 99 22.59 -5.99 38.64
C ARG A 99 22.01 -5.02 37.63
N ALA A 100 21.68 -5.51 36.44
CA ALA A 100 21.06 -4.70 35.40
C ALA A 100 19.97 -5.50 34.71
N GLN A 101 18.78 -4.93 34.59
CA GLN A 101 17.69 -5.47 33.82
C GLN A 101 17.40 -4.54 32.65
N LEU A 102 17.39 -5.09 31.44
CA LEU A 102 17.09 -4.32 30.24
C LEU A 102 15.59 -3.99 30.17
N GLY A 103 15.28 -2.74 29.83
CA GLY A 103 13.91 -2.27 29.68
C GLY A 103 13.79 -0.78 30.00
N LEU A 104 12.56 -0.25 29.96
CA LEU A 104 12.26 1.06 30.52
C LEU A 104 11.93 0.95 32.01
N PRO A 105 12.42 1.86 32.87
CA PRO A 105 12.01 1.89 34.27
C PRO A 105 10.52 2.26 34.38
N PRO A 106 9.86 1.90 35.49
CA PRO A 106 8.47 2.30 35.76
C PRO A 106 8.39 3.80 36.12
N MET A 107 8.56 4.66 35.12
CA MET A 107 8.65 6.11 35.30
C MET A 107 7.27 6.75 35.48
N SER A 108 7.20 7.82 36.26
CA SER A 108 6.00 8.65 36.43
C SER A 108 5.76 9.57 35.23
N LYS A 109 6.80 9.84 34.42
CA LYS A 109 6.76 10.70 33.22
C LYS A 109 7.43 10.03 32.02
N PRO A 110 6.75 9.11 31.32
CA PRO A 110 7.31 8.41 30.15
C PRO A 110 7.76 9.34 29.02
N GLU A 111 7.21 10.56 28.93
CA GLU A 111 7.59 11.56 27.94
C GLU A 111 9.00 12.13 28.14
N THR A 112 9.61 11.95 29.32
CA THR A 112 10.98 12.40 29.59
C THR A 112 12.04 11.38 29.20
N VAL A 113 11.64 10.18 28.72
CA VAL A 113 12.60 9.20 28.19
C VAL A 113 13.31 9.83 26.99
N PRO A 114 14.66 9.95 27.02
CA PRO A 114 15.42 10.46 25.89
C PRO A 114 15.24 9.54 24.67
N ASP A 115 15.58 10.04 23.50
CA ASP A 115 15.57 9.19 22.31
C ASP A 115 16.57 8.06 22.44
N ILE A 116 16.11 6.85 22.19
CA ILE A 116 16.90 5.61 22.19
C ILE A 116 17.92 5.63 21.04
N VAL A 117 17.56 6.27 19.93
CA VAL A 117 18.29 6.27 18.67
C VAL A 117 18.44 7.68 18.13
N GLU A 118 19.66 8.09 17.81
CA GLU A 118 19.93 9.30 17.03
C GLU A 118 20.75 8.94 15.79
N LEU A 119 20.20 9.23 14.61
CA LEU A 119 20.76 8.85 13.33
C LEU A 119 21.92 9.78 12.94
N GLY A 120 23.11 9.23 12.75
CA GLY A 120 24.31 9.97 12.38
C GLY A 120 24.54 10.06 10.86
N PRO A 121 25.27 11.09 10.39
CA PRO A 121 25.45 11.38 8.96
C PRO A 121 26.32 10.38 8.18
N THR A 122 27.05 9.50 8.88
CA THR A 122 27.99 8.53 8.27
C THR A 122 27.53 7.07 8.42
N GLY A 123 26.26 6.83 8.78
CA GLY A 123 25.74 5.49 9.05
C GLY A 123 26.00 4.99 10.47
N ASN A 124 26.77 5.74 11.27
CA ASN A 124 26.87 5.54 12.71
C ASN A 124 25.56 5.97 13.35
N VAL A 125 25.12 5.23 14.35
CA VAL A 125 23.92 5.52 15.12
C VAL A 125 24.31 5.64 16.58
N LEU A 126 23.90 6.74 17.20
CA LEU A 126 24.01 6.89 18.64
C LEU A 126 22.88 6.10 19.28
N TYR A 127 23.25 5.08 20.04
CA TYR A 127 22.32 4.23 20.78
C TYR A 127 22.40 4.54 22.27
N ARG A 128 21.24 4.82 22.87
CA ARG A 128 21.07 5.07 24.31
C ARG A 128 20.49 3.82 24.97
N LEU A 129 21.35 3.15 25.73
CA LEU A 129 21.02 1.95 26.47
C LEU A 129 20.43 2.35 27.83
N LEU A 130 19.24 1.81 28.10
CA LEU A 130 18.46 2.04 29.32
C LEU A 130 18.19 0.70 30.00
N CYS A 131 18.12 0.75 31.34
CA CYS A 131 17.75 -0.39 32.16
C CYS A 131 16.44 -0.11 32.90
N SER A 132 15.59 -1.12 33.07
CA SER A 132 14.41 -1.03 33.94
C SER A 132 14.82 -0.95 35.41
N GLU A 133 15.85 -1.71 35.78
CA GLU A 133 16.49 -1.70 37.08
C GLU A 133 18.01 -1.76 36.93
N PHE A 134 18.72 -0.97 37.74
CA PHE A 134 20.18 -0.97 37.78
C PHE A 134 20.64 -0.78 39.22
N GLU A 135 21.52 -1.66 39.67
CA GLU A 135 22.19 -1.59 40.96
C GLU A 135 23.69 -1.81 40.79
N LEU A 136 24.49 -1.03 41.50
CA LEU A 136 25.94 -1.07 41.48
C LEU A 136 26.48 -1.10 42.90
N VAL A 137 27.35 -2.05 43.17
CA VAL A 137 28.01 -2.20 44.46
C VAL A 137 29.52 -2.29 44.30
N ASN A 138 30.26 -1.68 45.22
CA ASN A 138 31.72 -1.69 45.25
C ASN A 138 32.22 -1.71 46.68
N LEU A 139 33.16 -2.62 46.96
CA LEU A 139 33.82 -2.79 48.24
C LEU A 139 35.33 -2.61 48.06
N ASP A 140 35.84 -1.46 48.48
CA ASP A 140 37.28 -1.22 48.53
C ASP A 140 37.82 -1.80 49.85
N PRO A 141 38.75 -2.77 49.83
CA PRO A 141 39.32 -3.36 51.05
C PRO A 141 40.24 -2.41 51.81
N GLY A 142 40.46 -1.18 51.31
CA GLY A 142 41.41 -0.25 51.90
C GLY A 142 42.85 -0.73 51.77
N GLY A 143 43.76 -0.01 52.40
CA GLY A 143 45.19 -0.29 52.33
C GLY A 143 45.89 0.10 53.63
N GLY A 144 47.23 0.06 53.63
CA GLY A 144 48.03 0.33 54.82
C GLY A 144 47.79 1.70 55.49
N TYR A 145 47.19 2.65 54.77
CA TYR A 145 46.84 3.99 55.26
C TYR A 145 45.39 4.41 54.95
N SER A 146 44.55 3.54 54.39
CA SER A 146 43.16 3.84 54.04
C SER A 146 42.22 2.79 54.62
N SER A 147 41.13 3.24 55.25
CA SER A 147 40.07 2.36 55.71
C SER A 147 39.30 1.77 54.53
N PRO A 148 38.71 0.58 54.67
CA PRO A 148 37.84 0.02 53.65
C PRO A 148 36.61 0.91 53.44
N SER A 149 36.05 0.90 52.23
CA SER A 149 34.87 1.69 51.90
C SER A 149 33.85 0.87 51.12
N TRP A 150 32.57 1.20 51.35
CA TRP A 150 31.43 0.56 50.71
C TRP A 150 30.63 1.57 49.90
N THR A 151 30.24 1.17 48.70
CA THR A 151 29.36 1.91 47.81
C THR A 151 28.24 0.96 47.38
N SER A 152 27.00 1.38 47.56
CA SER A 152 25.81 0.74 46.98
C SER A 152 24.96 1.86 46.40
N LEU A 153 24.66 1.75 45.11
CA LEU A 153 23.93 2.74 44.33
C LEU A 153 22.87 2.01 43.52
N SER A 154 21.67 2.56 43.48
CA SER A 154 20.58 2.07 42.66
C SER A 154 20.04 3.21 41.81
N GLN A 155 19.60 2.90 40.59
CA GLN A 155 18.95 3.89 39.75
C GLN A 155 17.55 4.22 40.29
N GLU A 156 17.18 5.48 40.24
CA GLU A 156 15.82 5.91 40.54
C GLU A 156 14.94 5.77 39.29
N ALA A 157 13.66 5.43 39.47
CA ALA A 157 12.77 5.16 38.34
C ALA A 157 12.58 6.36 37.39
N ASP A 158 12.57 7.60 37.92
CA ASP A 158 12.40 8.82 37.13
C ASP A 158 13.74 9.43 36.65
N GLU A 159 14.88 8.88 37.06
CA GLU A 159 16.23 9.32 36.68
C GLU A 159 17.06 8.12 36.18
N PRO A 160 16.66 7.50 35.05
CA PRO A 160 17.34 6.32 34.52
C PRO A 160 18.79 6.61 34.16
N TRP A 161 19.66 5.63 34.39
CA TRP A 161 21.04 5.71 33.95
C TRP A 161 21.12 5.47 32.44
N VAL A 162 21.60 6.49 31.71
CA VAL A 162 21.67 6.46 30.24
C VAL A 162 23.10 6.21 29.79
N PHE A 163 23.34 5.08 29.11
CA PHE A 163 24.64 4.74 28.55
C PHE A 163 24.62 4.98 27.03
N GLU A 164 25.61 5.70 26.52
CA GLU A 164 25.66 6.06 25.10
C GLU A 164 26.75 5.26 24.38
N SER A 165 26.37 4.65 23.26
CA SER A 165 27.29 3.92 22.40
C SER A 165 27.09 4.28 20.94
N ASN A 166 28.19 4.49 20.23
CA ASN A 166 28.16 4.52 18.78
C ASN A 166 28.18 3.09 18.26
N VAL A 167 27.17 2.77 17.47
CA VAL A 167 26.96 1.47 16.85
C VAL A 167 26.78 1.65 15.35
N GLU A 168 27.30 0.71 14.58
CA GLU A 168 27.01 0.63 13.15
C GLU A 168 25.72 -0.17 12.93
N LEU A 169 25.06 0.07 11.80
CA LEU A 169 23.91 -0.72 11.37
C LEU A 169 24.38 -1.84 10.44
N ARG A 170 23.96 -3.08 10.70
CA ARG A 170 24.29 -4.22 9.85
C ARG A 170 23.05 -4.99 9.41
N PHE A 171 23.07 -5.44 8.15
CA PHE A 171 22.14 -6.46 7.67
C PHE A 171 22.68 -7.84 8.01
N GLU A 172 21.84 -8.70 8.60
CA GLU A 172 22.16 -10.11 8.85
C GLU A 172 21.02 -10.99 8.31
N ASP A 173 21.37 -12.06 7.59
CA ASP A 173 20.39 -13.06 7.13
C ASP A 173 19.94 -13.91 8.32
N VAL A 174 18.62 -14.03 8.51
CA VAL A 174 18.07 -14.89 9.57
C VAL A 174 18.13 -16.35 9.14
N GLU A 175 19.10 -17.10 9.66
CA GLU A 175 19.11 -18.56 9.53
C GLU A 175 17.87 -19.19 10.19
N GLY A 176 17.41 -20.35 9.67
CA GLY A 176 16.17 -21.00 10.10
C GLY A 176 16.07 -21.34 11.60
N SER A 177 17.17 -21.36 12.35
CA SER A 177 17.20 -21.51 13.81
C SER A 177 16.83 -20.23 14.58
N ARG A 178 17.15 -19.06 14.01
CA ARG A 178 16.81 -17.71 14.56
C ARG A 178 15.38 -17.28 14.19
N PHE A 179 14.79 -17.86 13.14
CA PHE A 179 13.39 -17.63 12.74
C PHE A 179 12.38 -17.80 13.88
N ASN A 180 12.57 -18.83 14.72
CA ASN A 180 11.65 -19.13 15.83
C ASN A 180 11.69 -18.08 16.95
N LYS A 181 12.77 -17.28 17.02
CA LYS A 181 12.97 -16.22 18.02
C LYS A 181 12.43 -14.86 17.57
N LEU A 182 11.91 -14.75 16.34
CA LEU A 182 11.18 -13.56 15.89
C LEU A 182 9.87 -13.39 16.68
N PRO A 183 9.35 -12.14 16.84
CA PRO A 183 8.02 -11.92 17.38
C PRO A 183 6.95 -12.73 16.64
N ASP A 184 5.92 -13.18 17.35
CA ASP A 184 4.89 -14.08 16.80
C ASP A 184 4.16 -13.48 15.59
N GLU A 185 3.89 -12.18 15.59
CA GLU A 185 3.29 -11.45 14.48
C GLU A 185 4.16 -11.48 13.21
N VAL A 186 5.48 -11.27 13.35
CA VAL A 186 6.44 -11.34 12.24
C VAL A 186 6.41 -12.74 11.62
N LYS A 187 6.41 -13.78 12.45
CA LYS A 187 6.33 -15.18 12.00
C LYS A 187 4.98 -15.47 11.31
N LEU A 188 3.89 -14.90 11.79
CA LEU A 188 2.55 -15.09 11.23
C LEU A 188 2.42 -14.45 9.84
N GLN A 189 3.00 -13.27 9.66
CA GLN A 189 3.04 -12.61 8.35
C GLN A 189 3.94 -13.34 7.35
N ILE A 190 5.11 -13.84 7.78
CA ILE A 190 5.99 -14.62 6.90
C ILE A 190 5.31 -15.93 6.44
N LYS A 191 4.53 -16.57 7.31
CA LYS A 191 3.74 -17.77 6.95
C LYS A 191 2.67 -17.51 5.89
N ASN A 192 2.14 -16.28 5.81
CA ASN A 192 1.12 -15.90 4.84
C ASN A 192 1.67 -15.64 3.42
N LEU A 193 2.99 -15.64 3.24
CA LEU A 193 3.67 -15.37 1.95
C LEU A 193 3.73 -16.57 0.99
N SER A 194 2.75 -17.47 1.04
CA SER A 194 2.77 -18.79 0.37
C SER A 194 3.44 -18.84 -1.01
N GLY A 195 4.53 -19.61 -1.15
CA GLY A 195 4.88 -20.28 -2.42
C GLY A 195 6.31 -20.17 -2.98
N THR A 196 7.17 -19.26 -2.51
CA THR A 196 8.58 -19.13 -2.99
C THR A 196 9.59 -19.17 -1.86
N ALA A 197 10.89 -19.37 -2.17
CA ALA A 197 11.97 -19.28 -1.21
C ALA A 197 12.20 -17.79 -0.83
N PHE A 198 12.06 -17.45 0.45
CA PHE A 198 12.31 -16.11 0.99
C PHE A 198 13.49 -16.16 1.96
N SER A 199 14.20 -15.04 2.09
CA SER A 199 15.09 -14.77 3.23
C SER A 199 14.59 -13.56 4.00
N VAL A 200 14.80 -13.57 5.32
CA VAL A 200 14.54 -12.41 6.16
C VAL A 200 15.87 -11.74 6.42
N GLN A 201 16.00 -10.47 6.07
CA GLN A 201 17.13 -9.63 6.45
C GLN A 201 16.76 -8.86 7.71
N GLN A 202 17.55 -9.05 8.77
CA GLN A 202 17.44 -8.26 9.98
C GLN A 202 18.38 -7.07 9.90
N LEU A 203 17.87 -5.90 10.25
CA LEU A 203 18.68 -4.77 10.66
C LEU A 203 19.02 -4.96 12.14
N LEU A 204 20.31 -5.02 12.45
CA LEU A 204 20.82 -5.15 13.81
C LEU A 204 21.75 -3.97 14.12
N PHE A 205 21.84 -3.61 15.39
CA PHE A 205 23.00 -2.87 15.86
C PHE A 205 24.21 -3.80 15.83
N ASP A 206 25.31 -3.36 15.21
CA ASP A 206 26.56 -4.08 15.24
C ASP A 206 27.23 -3.91 16.62
N LEU A 207 26.78 -4.74 17.55
CA LEU A 207 27.30 -4.74 18.91
C LEU A 207 28.71 -5.36 19.01
N ASP A 208 29.21 -6.02 17.96
CA ASP A 208 30.59 -6.56 17.93
C ASP A 208 31.64 -5.45 17.92
N ASN A 209 31.30 -4.30 17.34
CA ASN A 209 32.16 -3.13 17.23
C ASN A 209 31.65 -1.94 18.05
N ALA A 210 30.66 -2.14 18.93
CA ALA A 210 30.11 -1.08 19.78
C ALA A 210 31.22 -0.45 20.62
N THR A 211 31.41 0.86 20.44
CA THR A 211 32.32 1.64 21.28
C THR A 211 31.50 2.51 22.20
N LEU A 212 31.83 2.49 23.49
CA LEU A 212 31.18 3.35 24.45
C LEU A 212 31.61 4.80 24.16
N GLU A 213 30.64 5.68 23.89
CA GLU A 213 30.90 7.10 23.64
C GLU A 213 30.83 7.89 24.95
N SER A 214 29.85 7.58 25.80
CA SER A 214 29.75 8.15 27.13
C SER A 214 29.10 7.19 28.14
N VAL A 215 29.54 7.26 29.40
CA VAL A 215 28.80 6.71 30.55
C VAL A 215 27.97 7.83 31.17
N PRO A 216 26.84 7.52 31.84
CA PRO A 216 26.04 8.52 32.50
C PRO A 216 26.88 9.34 33.48
N GLN A 217 26.75 10.67 33.40
CA GLN A 217 27.30 11.58 34.40
C GLN A 217 26.45 11.43 35.66
N LEU A 218 26.83 10.50 36.53
CA LEU A 218 26.17 10.28 37.82
C LEU A 218 26.57 11.42 38.76
N ASP A 219 25.86 12.55 38.62
CA ASP A 219 26.02 13.83 39.32
C ASP A 219 26.60 13.64 40.73
N ASP A 220 27.82 14.15 40.93
CA ASP A 220 28.64 14.13 42.16
C ASP A 220 28.89 12.77 42.87
N GLN A 221 28.16 11.70 42.53
CA GLN A 221 28.18 10.40 43.21
C GLN A 221 29.25 9.44 42.66
N ILE A 222 29.47 9.42 41.34
CA ILE A 222 30.53 8.61 40.71
C ILE A 222 31.37 9.47 39.76
N LYS A 223 32.47 10.03 40.28
CA LYS A 223 33.42 10.83 39.49
C LYS A 223 34.33 9.91 38.65
N PRO A 224 34.95 10.38 37.55
CA PRO A 224 35.89 9.58 36.76
C PRO A 224 37.06 8.96 37.55
N THR A 225 37.38 9.50 38.72
CA THR A 225 38.40 8.99 39.64
C THR A 225 37.90 7.91 40.60
N HIS A 226 36.59 7.63 40.64
CA HIS A 226 35.97 6.65 41.51
C HIS A 226 36.15 5.24 40.92
N PRO A 227 36.55 4.22 41.70
CA PRO A 227 36.76 2.85 41.19
C PRO A 227 35.54 2.28 40.45
N ALA A 228 34.33 2.58 40.94
CA ALA A 228 33.07 2.17 40.31
C ALA A 228 32.84 2.79 38.91
N TYR A 229 33.44 3.95 38.59
CA TYR A 229 33.37 4.56 37.26
C TYR A 229 34.10 3.70 36.22
N THR A 230 35.34 3.31 36.54
CA THR A 230 36.16 2.43 35.70
C THR A 230 35.43 1.13 35.40
N MET A 231 34.58 0.67 36.32
CA MET A 231 33.79 -0.55 36.16
C MET A 231 32.66 -0.46 35.15
N LEU A 232 31.88 0.62 35.23
CA LEU A 232 30.84 0.90 34.25
C LEU A 232 31.44 1.06 32.84
N VAL A 233 32.62 1.66 32.73
CA VAL A 233 33.30 1.88 31.45
C VAL A 233 33.95 0.60 30.89
N GLN A 234 34.61 -0.21 31.72
CA GLN A 234 35.43 -1.34 31.24
C GLN A 234 34.68 -2.68 31.12
N TYR A 235 33.68 -2.93 31.97
CA TYR A 235 33.14 -4.30 32.13
C TYR A 235 31.64 -4.37 31.90
N PHE A 236 30.87 -3.35 32.32
CA PHE A 236 29.42 -3.37 32.20
C PHE A 236 28.96 -3.56 30.75
N LEU A 237 29.43 -2.74 29.80
CA LEU A 237 28.97 -2.81 28.40
C LEU A 237 29.21 -4.19 27.77
N GLY A 238 30.39 -4.77 27.98
CA GLY A 238 30.73 -6.08 27.43
C GLY A 238 29.85 -7.20 27.99
N ALA A 239 29.66 -7.24 29.31
CA ALA A 239 28.79 -8.23 29.95
C ALA A 239 27.32 -8.03 29.60
N TYR A 240 26.87 -6.77 29.45
CA TYR A 240 25.53 -6.42 29.02
C TYR A 240 25.24 -6.91 27.59
N ILE A 241 26.15 -6.64 26.65
CA ILE A 241 26.04 -7.11 25.25
C ILE A 241 26.06 -8.65 25.19
N LEU A 242 26.91 -9.31 25.99
CA LEU A 242 26.94 -10.77 26.07
C LEU A 242 25.65 -11.37 26.62
N GLY A 243 25.05 -10.73 27.64
CA GLY A 243 23.76 -11.12 28.21
C GLY A 243 22.63 -11.04 27.17
N LEU A 244 22.55 -9.92 26.43
CA LEU A 244 21.63 -9.74 25.30
C LEU A 244 21.73 -10.89 24.29
N ARG A 245 22.94 -11.22 23.87
CA ARG A 245 23.20 -12.23 22.84
C ARG A 245 22.84 -13.66 23.24
N ALA A 246 22.84 -13.97 24.53
CA ALA A 246 22.42 -15.29 25.00
C ALA A 246 20.96 -15.58 24.63
N GLN A 247 20.11 -14.55 24.55
CA GLN A 247 18.69 -14.67 24.18
C GLN A 247 18.43 -14.39 22.69
N GLY A 248 19.20 -13.49 22.07
CA GLY A 248 19.19 -13.16 20.64
C GLY A 248 19.72 -11.75 20.41
N ASP A 249 20.30 -11.44 19.24
CA ASP A 249 20.71 -10.06 18.94
C ASP A 249 19.45 -9.15 18.91
N PRO A 250 19.49 -7.94 19.50
CA PRO A 250 18.34 -7.03 19.49
C PRO A 250 18.01 -6.61 18.05
N VAL A 251 16.82 -7.01 17.60
CA VAL A 251 16.38 -6.77 16.22
C VAL A 251 15.85 -5.36 16.08
N LEU A 252 16.52 -4.54 15.28
CA LEU A 252 16.00 -3.24 14.88
C LEU A 252 14.94 -3.42 13.83
N ALA A 253 15.16 -4.01 12.67
CA ALA A 253 14.09 -4.14 11.67
C ALA A 253 14.17 -5.50 10.99
N CYS A 254 13.09 -5.92 10.34
CA CYS A 254 13.04 -7.11 9.50
C CYS A 254 12.51 -6.74 8.13
N ALA A 255 13.28 -7.00 7.08
CA ALA A 255 12.82 -6.90 5.71
C ALA A 255 12.80 -8.29 5.07
N ILE A 256 11.77 -8.56 4.27
CA ILE A 256 11.58 -9.86 3.63
C ILE A 256 12.05 -9.77 2.17
N THR A 257 13.04 -10.57 1.79
CA THR A 257 13.57 -10.65 0.42
C THR A 257 13.15 -11.97 -0.25
N GLN A 258 12.86 -11.92 -1.55
CA GLN A 258 12.56 -13.11 -2.36
C GLN A 258 13.83 -13.64 -3.02
N GLN A 259 14.10 -14.94 -2.87
CA GLN A 259 15.25 -15.59 -3.50
C GLN A 259 14.98 -16.01 -4.95
N GLU A 260 13.71 -16.25 -5.30
CA GLU A 260 13.30 -16.52 -6.68
C GLU A 260 12.65 -15.29 -7.31
N PRO A 261 13.30 -14.60 -8.27
CA PRO A 261 12.75 -13.42 -8.90
C PRO A 261 11.53 -13.78 -9.76
N SER A 262 10.37 -13.21 -9.44
CA SER A 262 9.21 -13.21 -10.33
C SER A 262 9.11 -11.86 -11.06
N PRO A 263 9.24 -11.82 -12.39
CA PRO A 263 9.14 -10.58 -13.18
C PRO A 263 7.77 -9.88 -13.09
N ALA A 264 6.74 -10.55 -12.57
CA ALA A 264 5.37 -10.06 -12.50
C ALA A 264 5.02 -9.33 -11.18
N THR A 265 5.93 -9.35 -10.21
CA THR A 265 5.73 -8.79 -8.87
C THR A 265 6.91 -7.88 -8.59
N MET A 266 6.69 -6.67 -8.04
CA MET A 266 7.75 -5.76 -7.57
C MET A 266 8.51 -6.32 -6.34
N ALA A 267 8.80 -7.61 -6.37
CA ALA A 267 9.39 -8.37 -5.30
C ALA A 267 10.81 -7.91 -5.03
N LEU A 268 11.05 -7.62 -3.75
CA LEU A 268 12.35 -7.21 -3.26
C LEU A 268 13.36 -8.33 -3.49
N THR A 269 14.38 -8.05 -4.29
CA THR A 269 15.46 -9.01 -4.58
C THR A 269 16.76 -8.61 -3.91
N ASP A 270 16.99 -7.33 -3.69
CA ASP A 270 18.17 -6.81 -3.00
C ASP A 270 17.88 -5.43 -2.41
N MET A 271 18.58 -5.06 -1.34
CA MET A 271 18.40 -3.76 -0.69
C MET A 271 19.70 -3.27 -0.05
N THR A 272 19.81 -1.95 0.12
CA THR A 272 20.79 -1.33 1.01
C THR A 272 20.12 -0.26 1.86
N MET A 273 20.85 0.35 2.78
CA MET A 273 20.31 1.38 3.65
C MET A 273 21.12 2.67 3.59
N GLN A 274 20.47 3.78 3.90
CA GLN A 274 21.11 5.08 4.05
C GLN A 274 20.43 5.89 5.15
N VAL A 275 21.23 6.61 5.94
CA VAL A 275 20.69 7.69 6.78
C VAL A 275 20.58 8.95 5.95
N MET A 276 19.38 9.53 5.93
CA MET A 276 19.09 10.82 5.34
C MET A 276 18.87 11.87 6.44
N PRO A 277 19.88 12.71 6.73
CA PRO A 277 19.68 13.84 7.64
C PRO A 277 18.74 14.88 7.00
N TRP A 278 18.22 15.77 7.84
CA TRP A 278 17.42 16.88 7.36
C TRP A 278 18.18 17.72 6.32
N THR A 279 17.56 17.89 5.15
CA THR A 279 18.10 18.64 4.03
C THR A 279 17.51 20.05 4.00
N GLY A 280 18.38 21.05 3.94
CA GLY A 280 18.02 22.46 3.82
C GLY A 280 17.53 22.83 2.42
N ASP A 281 17.08 24.08 2.25
CA ASP A 281 16.55 24.60 0.98
C ASP A 281 17.57 24.62 -0.17
N ASP A 282 18.86 24.55 0.15
CA ASP A 282 19.97 24.44 -0.79
C ASP A 282 20.20 23.01 -1.31
N GLY A 283 19.44 22.03 -0.80
CA GLY A 283 19.58 20.63 -1.16
C GLY A 283 20.75 19.93 -0.50
N LEU A 284 21.35 20.53 0.54
CA LEU A 284 22.44 19.96 1.33
C LEU A 284 21.97 19.63 2.76
N PRO A 285 22.62 18.68 3.45
CA PRO A 285 22.36 18.42 4.87
C PRO A 285 22.49 19.68 5.71
N ALA A 286 21.48 19.96 6.54
CA ALA A 286 21.51 21.09 7.45
C ALA A 286 22.63 20.91 8.49
N ALA A 287 23.47 21.93 8.67
CA ALA A 287 24.59 21.88 9.60
C ALA A 287 24.15 21.80 11.08
N HIS A 288 23.01 22.44 11.42
CA HIS A 288 22.47 22.52 12.77
C HIS A 288 20.94 22.35 12.73
N PRO A 289 20.43 21.12 12.52
CA PRO A 289 18.99 20.89 12.50
C PRO A 289 18.39 21.15 13.90
N SER A 290 17.17 21.69 13.95
CA SER A 290 16.39 21.78 15.18
C SER A 290 16.03 20.37 15.70
N PRO A 291 15.63 20.20 16.97
CA PRO A 291 15.13 18.91 17.47
C PRO A 291 14.01 18.34 16.58
N ALA A 292 13.02 19.16 16.23
CA ALA A 292 11.95 18.75 15.32
C ALA A 292 12.45 18.34 13.93
N GLN A 293 13.52 18.95 13.43
CA GLN A 293 14.11 18.55 12.14
C GLN A 293 14.93 17.26 12.24
N ARG A 294 15.57 16.99 13.40
CA ARG A 294 16.23 15.70 13.66
C ARG A 294 15.24 14.55 13.72
N ASP A 295 14.08 14.79 14.32
CA ASP A 295 12.97 13.82 14.37
C ASP A 295 12.48 13.41 12.97
N LEU A 296 12.65 14.27 11.97
CA LEU A 296 12.28 14.06 10.57
C LEU A 296 13.41 13.47 9.72
N ALA A 297 14.62 13.29 10.26
CA ALA A 297 15.66 12.51 9.60
C ALA A 297 15.17 11.08 9.37
N THR A 298 15.56 10.45 8.26
CA THR A 298 15.05 9.13 7.91
C THR A 298 16.15 8.08 7.79
N LEU A 299 15.79 6.85 8.15
CA LEU A 299 16.49 5.65 7.69
C LEU A 299 15.79 5.15 6.43
N ASP A 300 16.51 5.17 5.32
CA ASP A 300 16.00 4.84 3.99
C ASP A 300 16.46 3.44 3.58
N TYR A 301 15.51 2.56 3.29
CA TYR A 301 15.75 1.29 2.62
C TYR A 301 15.69 1.51 1.12
N LEU A 302 16.83 1.38 0.46
CA LEU A 302 17.01 1.58 -0.97
C LEU A 302 16.89 0.22 -1.66
N CYS A 303 15.79 0.03 -2.38
CA CYS A 303 15.33 -1.29 -2.79
C CYS A 303 15.44 -1.49 -4.30
N VAL A 304 15.76 -2.70 -4.72
CA VAL A 304 15.65 -3.14 -6.13
C VAL A 304 14.80 -4.41 -6.23
N ALA A 305 14.08 -4.52 -7.35
CA ALA A 305 13.17 -5.62 -7.63
C ALA A 305 13.51 -6.30 -8.96
N GLY A 306 13.51 -7.64 -8.94
CA GLY A 306 13.82 -8.46 -10.11
C GLY A 306 15.28 -8.39 -10.58
N ARG A 307 16.18 -7.79 -9.79
CA ARG A 307 17.61 -7.62 -10.10
C ARG A 307 18.48 -7.69 -8.84
N THR A 308 19.72 -8.13 -9.00
CA THR A 308 20.72 -8.19 -7.92
C THR A 308 21.72 -7.05 -8.05
N GLY A 309 22.17 -6.48 -6.94
CA GLY A 309 23.13 -5.39 -6.89
C GLY A 309 22.46 -4.03 -6.78
N VAL A 310 22.60 -3.41 -5.62
CA VAL A 310 22.11 -2.06 -5.33
C VAL A 310 23.21 -1.03 -5.58
N GLN A 311 22.86 0.09 -6.23
CA GLN A 311 23.81 1.20 -6.41
C GLN A 311 24.22 1.77 -5.03
N PRO A 312 25.46 2.28 -4.88
CA PRO A 312 25.89 2.91 -3.64
C PRO A 312 24.92 4.02 -3.21
N ALA A 313 24.64 4.08 -1.91
CA ALA A 313 23.79 5.09 -1.29
C ALA A 313 24.16 6.51 -1.75
N GLY A 314 23.20 7.21 -2.34
CA GLY A 314 23.34 8.58 -2.80
C GLY A 314 22.43 9.52 -2.03
N ALA A 315 22.97 10.59 -1.44
CA ALA A 315 22.17 11.57 -0.70
C ALA A 315 21.13 12.25 -1.60
N PHE A 316 19.85 12.10 -1.24
CA PHE A 316 18.76 12.80 -1.91
C PHE A 316 18.83 14.31 -1.66
N THR A 317 18.35 15.10 -2.61
CA THR A 317 18.33 16.57 -2.50
C THR A 317 16.96 17.07 -1.99
N TRP A 318 16.20 16.22 -1.32
CA TRP A 318 14.88 16.48 -0.76
C TRP A 318 14.71 15.69 0.54
N ASN A 319 13.76 16.12 1.38
CA ASN A 319 13.35 15.37 2.56
C ASN A 319 12.20 14.44 2.19
N TRP A 320 12.12 13.26 2.82
CA TRP A 320 10.97 12.38 2.64
C TRP A 320 9.74 12.89 3.40
N VAL A 321 9.94 13.35 4.64
CA VAL A 321 8.88 13.95 5.45
C VAL A 321 9.08 15.46 5.51
N ASP A 322 8.00 16.22 5.32
CA ASP A 322 8.01 17.67 5.44
C ASP A 322 7.86 18.11 6.90
N GLU A 323 8.48 19.25 7.26
CA GLU A 323 8.29 19.87 8.57
C GLU A 323 6.87 20.45 8.67
N PRO A 324 6.05 19.99 9.64
CA PRO A 324 4.67 20.45 9.76
C PRO A 324 4.59 21.96 10.04
N ALA A 325 3.64 22.62 9.39
CA ALA A 325 3.42 24.05 9.60
C ALA A 325 3.10 24.33 11.07
N GLY A 326 3.82 25.27 11.69
CA GLY A 326 3.60 25.68 13.07
C GLY A 326 4.20 24.77 14.14
N GLY A 327 5.08 23.82 13.77
CA GLY A 327 5.82 22.97 14.72
C GLY A 327 4.99 21.86 15.36
N ALA A 328 3.91 21.44 14.70
CA ALA A 328 3.18 20.23 15.09
C ALA A 328 4.02 18.97 14.85
N ALA A 329 3.68 17.87 15.52
CA ALA A 329 4.26 16.56 15.22
C ALA A 329 3.88 16.13 13.78
N PRO A 330 4.76 15.41 13.07
CA PRO A 330 4.43 14.87 11.76
C PRO A 330 3.20 13.97 11.85
N ASP A 331 2.34 14.05 10.84
CA ASP A 331 1.10 13.26 10.77
C ASP A 331 1.33 11.88 10.15
N HIS A 332 2.58 11.48 9.89
CA HIS A 332 2.97 10.19 9.35
C HIS A 332 4.40 9.81 9.79
N ASP A 333 4.67 8.51 9.78
CA ASP A 333 5.89 7.92 10.36
C ASP A 333 7.01 7.73 9.32
N GLY A 334 6.68 7.87 8.04
CA GLY A 334 7.59 7.64 6.93
C GLY A 334 6.91 7.75 5.57
N VAL A 335 7.65 7.35 4.53
CA VAL A 335 7.22 7.38 3.14
C VAL A 335 7.67 6.12 2.41
N VAL A 336 6.80 5.58 1.56
CA VAL A 336 7.16 4.66 0.50
C VAL A 336 7.14 5.41 -0.83
N ALA A 337 8.24 5.35 -1.59
CA ALA A 337 8.35 5.95 -2.91
C ALA A 337 8.71 4.88 -3.94
N ILE A 338 7.94 4.78 -5.02
CA ILE A 338 8.12 3.80 -6.08
C ILE A 338 8.54 4.54 -7.35
N ASN A 339 9.65 4.07 -7.93
CA ASN A 339 10.18 4.60 -9.17
C ASN A 339 9.17 4.42 -10.31
N ARG A 340 8.94 5.49 -11.06
CA ARG A 340 8.03 5.50 -12.20
C ARG A 340 8.32 4.41 -13.23
N VAL A 341 9.59 4.08 -13.47
CA VAL A 341 10.00 3.18 -14.56
C VAL A 341 9.47 1.75 -14.35
N PRO A 342 9.82 1.04 -13.26
CA PRO A 342 9.28 -0.29 -13.02
C PRO A 342 7.77 -0.28 -12.77
N PHE A 343 7.24 0.79 -12.16
CA PHE A 343 5.80 0.97 -12.00
C PHE A 343 5.06 1.03 -13.34
N PHE A 344 5.62 1.70 -14.35
CA PHE A 344 5.02 1.74 -15.68
C PHE A 344 5.14 0.45 -16.42
N ALA A 345 6.22 -0.32 -16.23
CA ALA A 345 6.34 -1.62 -16.85
C ALA A 345 5.15 -2.51 -16.45
N LEU A 346 4.78 -2.50 -15.16
CA LEU A 346 3.59 -3.20 -14.66
C LEU A 346 2.30 -2.69 -15.31
N ILE A 347 2.10 -1.37 -15.39
CA ILE A 347 0.91 -0.79 -16.03
C ILE A 347 0.86 -1.16 -17.52
N LYS A 348 1.99 -1.06 -18.22
CA LYS A 348 2.11 -1.37 -19.64
C LYS A 348 1.72 -2.81 -19.91
N ASP A 349 2.24 -3.76 -19.14
CA ASP A 349 1.96 -5.18 -19.33
C ASP A 349 0.48 -5.52 -19.09
N GLN A 350 -0.18 -4.82 -18.15
CA GLN A 350 -1.61 -4.95 -17.92
C GLN A 350 -2.46 -4.34 -19.05
N LEU A 351 -2.03 -3.19 -19.61
CA LEU A 351 -2.78 -2.48 -20.65
C LEU A 351 -2.57 -3.06 -22.05
N LEU A 352 -1.41 -3.68 -22.32
CA LEU A 352 -1.01 -4.09 -23.66
C LEU A 352 -2.00 -5.06 -24.33
N PRO A 353 -2.59 -6.07 -23.66
CA PRO A 353 -3.60 -6.94 -24.28
C PRO A 353 -4.82 -6.15 -24.78
N SER A 354 -5.37 -5.27 -23.95
CA SER A 354 -6.51 -4.43 -24.29
C SER A 354 -6.17 -3.45 -25.41
N VAL A 355 -4.99 -2.84 -25.38
CA VAL A 355 -4.52 -1.96 -26.45
C VAL A 355 -4.40 -2.72 -27.79
N LYS A 356 -3.80 -3.91 -27.80
CA LYS A 356 -3.66 -4.72 -29.02
C LYS A 356 -5.01 -5.09 -29.61
N ALA A 357 -6.01 -5.41 -28.77
CA ALA A 357 -7.36 -5.70 -29.23
C ALA A 357 -7.97 -4.55 -30.05
N ASN A 358 -7.59 -3.31 -29.77
CA ASN A 358 -8.06 -2.11 -30.47
C ASN A 358 -7.17 -1.66 -31.65
N CYS A 359 -6.11 -2.40 -31.98
CA CYS A 359 -5.25 -2.14 -33.14
C CYS A 359 -5.70 -3.04 -34.30
N TYR A 360 -6.30 -2.45 -35.34
CA TYR A 360 -7.01 -3.17 -36.41
C TYR A 360 -6.29 -3.09 -37.76
N GLN A 361 -5.86 -4.21 -38.33
CA GLN A 361 -5.32 -4.25 -39.68
C GLN A 361 -6.46 -4.35 -40.71
N PRO A 362 -6.66 -3.36 -41.60
CA PRO A 362 -7.68 -3.43 -42.63
C PRO A 362 -7.24 -4.33 -43.80
N SER A 363 -8.23 -4.95 -44.44
CA SER A 363 -8.12 -5.65 -45.72
C SER A 363 -9.27 -5.22 -46.62
N VAL A 364 -8.96 -4.85 -47.86
CA VAL A 364 -9.92 -4.38 -48.84
C VAL A 364 -9.71 -5.17 -50.12
N THR A 365 -10.79 -5.69 -50.69
CA THR A 365 -10.79 -6.35 -51.99
C THR A 365 -11.96 -5.84 -52.82
N VAL A 366 -11.70 -5.49 -54.08
CA VAL A 366 -12.71 -5.03 -55.03
C VAL A 366 -12.64 -5.94 -56.26
N SER A 367 -13.68 -6.73 -56.47
CA SER A 367 -13.81 -7.67 -57.60
C SER A 367 -15.00 -7.31 -58.47
N LEU A 368 -15.13 -7.97 -59.63
CA LEU A 368 -16.27 -7.78 -60.53
C LEU A 368 -17.13 -9.06 -60.56
N SER A 369 -18.44 -8.89 -60.42
CA SER A 369 -19.41 -9.94 -60.72
C SER A 369 -19.42 -10.26 -62.23
N GLY A 370 -20.03 -11.40 -62.60
CA GLY A 370 -20.25 -11.76 -64.01
C GLY A 370 -21.07 -10.74 -64.82
N ALA A 371 -21.74 -9.79 -64.16
CA ALA A 371 -22.46 -8.67 -64.78
C ALA A 371 -21.67 -7.34 -64.75
N SER A 372 -20.36 -7.39 -64.52
CA SER A 372 -19.46 -6.22 -64.39
C SER A 372 -19.84 -5.21 -63.30
N GLN A 373 -20.62 -5.65 -62.30
CA GLN A 373 -20.88 -4.87 -61.08
C GLN A 373 -19.74 -5.08 -60.08
N PRO A 374 -19.21 -4.03 -59.43
CA PRO A 374 -18.20 -4.18 -58.39
C PRO A 374 -18.78 -4.87 -57.15
N ILE A 375 -18.04 -5.85 -56.65
CA ILE A 375 -18.24 -6.53 -55.36
C ILE A 375 -17.11 -6.07 -54.46
N TYR A 376 -17.46 -5.57 -53.28
CA TYR A 376 -16.50 -5.08 -52.31
C TYR A 376 -16.48 -6.00 -51.10
N THR A 377 -15.30 -6.37 -50.67
CA THR A 377 -15.06 -7.12 -49.43
C THR A 377 -14.12 -6.30 -48.58
N ILE A 378 -14.59 -5.86 -47.42
CA ILE A 378 -13.80 -5.08 -46.47
C ILE A 378 -13.80 -5.85 -45.15
N ASN A 379 -12.62 -6.15 -44.64
CA ASN A 379 -12.43 -6.84 -43.36
C ASN A 379 -11.43 -6.06 -42.51
N VAL A 380 -11.43 -6.32 -41.21
CA VAL A 380 -10.35 -5.89 -40.31
C VAL A 380 -9.94 -7.03 -39.40
N THR A 381 -8.67 -7.04 -39.03
CA THR A 381 -8.09 -8.04 -38.12
C THR A 381 -7.57 -7.33 -36.86
N PRO A 382 -8.18 -7.52 -35.68
CA PRO A 382 -7.70 -6.93 -34.42
C PRO A 382 -6.39 -7.58 -33.94
N GLY A 383 -5.86 -7.13 -32.81
CA GLY A 383 -4.73 -7.78 -32.12
C GLY A 383 -3.36 -7.34 -32.62
N GLN A 384 -3.29 -6.26 -33.41
CA GLN A 384 -2.03 -5.79 -33.95
C GLN A 384 -1.16 -5.16 -32.87
N THR A 385 0.16 -5.22 -33.05
CA THR A 385 1.09 -4.63 -32.06
C THR A 385 1.20 -3.13 -32.31
N PRO A 386 0.89 -2.28 -31.32
CA PRO A 386 1.04 -0.83 -31.45
C PRO A 386 2.51 -0.43 -31.42
N VAL A 387 2.80 0.77 -31.91
CA VAL A 387 4.00 1.52 -31.55
C VAL A 387 3.83 2.04 -30.12
N ILE A 388 4.83 1.83 -29.27
CA ILE A 388 4.84 2.29 -27.88
C ILE A 388 5.93 3.34 -27.75
N VAL A 389 5.56 4.48 -27.18
CA VAL A 389 6.49 5.59 -26.90
C VAL A 389 6.43 5.90 -25.41
N ASP A 390 7.57 5.81 -24.74
CA ASP A 390 7.69 6.21 -23.35
C ASP A 390 7.56 7.72 -23.20
N GLY A 391 6.86 8.16 -22.15
CA GLY A 391 6.73 9.57 -21.83
C GLY A 391 8.06 10.20 -21.43
N PRO A 392 8.21 11.53 -21.57
CA PRO A 392 9.45 12.20 -21.23
C PRO A 392 9.77 12.07 -19.73
N MET A 393 11.00 11.64 -19.42
CA MET A 393 11.56 11.64 -18.07
C MET A 393 12.04 13.04 -17.67
N LYS A 394 11.15 14.03 -17.75
CA LYS A 394 11.42 15.40 -17.32
C LYS A 394 10.44 15.77 -16.22
N ARG A 395 10.97 16.37 -15.15
CA ARG A 395 10.15 16.97 -14.10
C ARG A 395 9.25 18.07 -14.68
N LEU A 396 7.96 17.99 -14.39
CA LEU A 396 6.97 18.97 -14.83
C LEU A 396 6.69 20.03 -13.75
N ARG A 397 5.95 21.08 -14.12
CA ARG A 397 5.45 22.05 -13.13
C ARG A 397 4.28 21.46 -12.36
N ALA A 398 4.17 21.78 -11.07
CA ALA A 398 3.03 21.43 -10.23
C ALA A 398 1.68 21.57 -10.95
N GLY A 399 0.83 20.55 -10.81
CA GLY A 399 -0.52 20.53 -11.39
C GLY A 399 -0.59 20.17 -12.88
N ARG A 400 0.52 19.85 -13.54
CA ARG A 400 0.52 19.29 -14.90
C ARG A 400 0.49 17.75 -14.85
N PRO A 401 -0.35 17.09 -15.67
CA PRO A 401 -0.30 15.64 -15.78
C PRO A 401 1.04 15.18 -16.37
N VAL A 402 1.58 14.10 -15.83
CA VAL A 402 2.78 13.45 -16.36
C VAL A 402 2.34 12.38 -17.35
N ILE A 403 2.72 12.52 -18.61
CA ILE A 403 2.51 11.47 -19.61
C ILE A 403 3.51 10.35 -19.31
N MET A 404 3.01 9.14 -19.09
CA MET A 404 3.80 7.97 -18.76
C MET A 404 4.18 7.19 -20.00
N MET A 405 3.23 6.98 -20.91
CA MET A 405 3.44 6.32 -22.20
C MET A 405 2.33 6.68 -23.17
N SER A 406 2.57 6.42 -24.45
CA SER A 406 1.56 6.50 -25.51
C SER A 406 1.67 5.29 -26.44
N PHE A 407 0.52 4.85 -26.93
CA PHE A 407 0.35 3.78 -27.89
C PHE A 407 -0.23 4.39 -29.17
N SER A 408 0.30 4.01 -30.33
CA SER A 408 -0.31 4.37 -31.60
C SER A 408 -0.28 3.22 -32.60
N TYR A 409 -1.30 3.13 -33.43
CA TYR A 409 -1.37 2.19 -34.52
C TYR A 409 -2.13 2.81 -35.70
N ASP A 410 -1.48 2.78 -36.87
CA ASP A 410 -1.99 3.29 -38.13
C ASP A 410 -1.87 2.22 -39.19
N ALA A 411 -2.96 1.95 -39.90
CA ALA A 411 -2.94 1.05 -41.04
C ALA A 411 -3.94 1.49 -42.11
N SER A 412 -3.67 1.11 -43.35
CA SER A 412 -4.59 1.38 -44.47
C SER A 412 -4.53 0.26 -45.50
N ALA A 413 -5.64 0.02 -46.17
CA ALA A 413 -5.76 -0.89 -47.28
C ALA A 413 -6.68 -0.28 -48.35
N SER A 414 -6.42 -0.61 -49.61
CA SER A 414 -7.23 -0.16 -50.73
C SER A 414 -7.13 -1.14 -51.88
N ASP A 415 -8.21 -1.27 -52.64
CA ASP A 415 -8.24 -2.07 -53.86
C ASP A 415 -9.19 -1.44 -54.90
N GLN A 416 -9.10 -1.88 -56.15
CA GLN A 416 -9.86 -1.33 -57.26
C GLN A 416 -10.17 -2.37 -58.35
N ALA A 417 -11.26 -2.15 -59.08
CA ALA A 417 -11.66 -2.93 -60.24
C ALA A 417 -11.86 -2.05 -61.48
N GLY A 418 -11.50 -2.60 -62.65
CA GLY A 418 -11.54 -1.89 -63.93
C GLY A 418 -10.28 -1.07 -64.24
N LEU A 419 -10.29 -0.32 -65.33
CA LEU A 419 -9.15 0.47 -65.79
C LEU A 419 -9.03 1.74 -64.93
N GLY A 420 -8.13 1.72 -63.95
CA GLY A 420 -7.94 2.85 -63.03
C GLY A 420 -9.03 2.99 -61.97
N GLY A 421 -9.79 1.92 -61.68
CA GLY A 421 -10.86 1.92 -60.68
C GLY A 421 -12.18 2.52 -61.16
N ASP A 422 -12.36 2.68 -62.48
CA ASP A 422 -13.54 3.23 -63.14
C ASP A 422 -14.83 2.44 -62.84
N LEU A 423 -14.71 1.11 -62.67
CA LEU A 423 -15.81 0.23 -62.31
C LEU A 423 -16.03 0.16 -60.79
N GLY A 424 -14.98 0.28 -59.99
CA GLY A 424 -15.09 0.44 -58.54
C GLY A 424 -13.75 0.60 -57.82
N LYS A 425 -13.76 1.27 -56.67
CA LYS A 425 -12.61 1.43 -55.76
C LYS A 425 -13.07 1.45 -54.32
N ALA A 426 -12.25 0.94 -53.40
CA ALA A 426 -12.47 1.14 -51.98
C ALA A 426 -11.15 1.35 -51.24
N SER A 427 -11.20 2.09 -50.15
CA SER A 427 -10.10 2.20 -49.19
C SER A 427 -10.63 2.32 -47.77
N LEU A 428 -9.91 1.71 -46.83
CA LEU A 428 -10.14 1.81 -45.40
C LEU A 428 -8.83 2.17 -44.71
N SER A 429 -8.84 3.17 -43.84
CA SER A 429 -7.74 3.46 -42.92
C SER A 429 -8.23 3.39 -41.48
N THR A 430 -7.45 2.76 -40.63
CA THR A 430 -7.69 2.58 -39.20
C THR A 430 -6.63 3.35 -38.42
N HIS A 431 -7.06 4.10 -37.42
CA HIS A 431 -6.20 4.88 -36.54
C HIS A 431 -6.59 4.62 -35.10
N TYR A 432 -5.62 4.23 -34.28
CA TYR A 432 -5.80 4.05 -32.85
C TYR A 432 -4.69 4.79 -32.09
N ASN A 433 -5.06 5.57 -31.09
CA ASN A 433 -4.13 6.16 -30.13
C ASN A 433 -4.61 5.90 -28.70
N ALA A 434 -3.66 5.68 -27.79
CA ALA A 434 -3.92 5.77 -26.36
C ALA A 434 -2.78 6.49 -25.64
N SER A 435 -3.09 7.29 -24.61
CA SER A 435 -2.10 7.88 -23.71
C SER A 435 -2.42 7.54 -22.27
N VAL A 436 -1.37 7.27 -21.49
CA VAL A 436 -1.47 7.04 -20.05
C VAL A 436 -0.86 8.24 -19.35
N GLU A 437 -1.65 8.93 -18.56
CA GLU A 437 -1.27 10.12 -17.81
C GLU A 437 -1.50 9.90 -16.32
N VAL A 438 -0.67 10.51 -15.47
CA VAL A 438 -0.94 10.56 -14.03
C VAL A 438 -0.96 11.98 -13.50
N LEU A 439 -1.76 12.18 -12.46
CA LEU A 439 -1.83 13.44 -11.72
C LEU A 439 -2.47 13.21 -10.35
N GLY A 440 -1.86 13.74 -9.28
CA GLY A 440 -2.36 13.50 -7.93
C GLY A 440 -2.37 12.01 -7.64
N ASN A 441 -3.51 11.45 -7.24
CA ASN A 441 -3.68 10.01 -7.03
C ASN A 441 -4.33 9.27 -8.20
N LYS A 442 -4.37 9.87 -9.40
CA LYS A 442 -5.11 9.33 -10.55
C LYS A 442 -4.19 8.88 -11.68
N ILE A 443 -4.55 7.76 -12.28
CA ILE A 443 -4.04 7.28 -13.56
C ILE A 443 -5.19 7.41 -14.57
N THR A 444 -4.96 8.16 -15.64
CA THR A 444 -5.97 8.40 -16.68
C THR A 444 -5.47 7.82 -17.99
N VAL A 445 -6.29 6.99 -18.62
CA VAL A 445 -6.03 6.42 -19.94
C VAL A 445 -6.99 7.07 -20.94
N TYR A 446 -6.45 7.87 -21.85
CA TYR A 446 -7.21 8.44 -22.96
C TYR A 446 -7.06 7.52 -24.17
N GLN A 447 -8.15 7.22 -24.85
CA GLN A 447 -8.16 6.33 -26.01
C GLN A 447 -8.99 6.95 -27.14
N PHE A 448 -8.48 6.83 -28.36
CA PHE A 448 -9.13 7.30 -29.57
C PHE A 448 -9.02 6.24 -30.67
N LEU A 449 -10.16 5.84 -31.23
CA LEU A 449 -10.26 4.89 -32.33
C LEU A 449 -11.02 5.51 -33.50
N GLN A 450 -10.45 5.50 -34.70
CA GLN A 450 -11.08 6.10 -35.88
C GLN A 450 -10.88 5.25 -37.13
N PHE A 451 -11.97 5.00 -37.86
CA PHE A 451 -11.94 4.37 -39.18
C PHE A 451 -12.38 5.40 -40.21
N LYS A 452 -11.57 5.63 -41.24
CA LYS A 452 -11.95 6.46 -42.41
C LYS A 452 -12.06 5.59 -43.63
N MET A 453 -13.11 5.81 -44.40
CA MET A 453 -13.41 5.00 -45.57
C MET A 453 -13.72 5.86 -46.78
N SER A 454 -13.37 5.35 -47.95
CA SER A 454 -13.75 5.89 -49.25
C SER A 454 -14.20 4.75 -50.15
N VAL A 455 -15.35 4.89 -50.80
CA VAL A 455 -15.88 3.90 -51.74
C VAL A 455 -16.33 4.61 -53.01
N THR A 456 -15.85 4.13 -54.15
CA THR A 456 -16.24 4.58 -55.48
C THR A 456 -17.01 3.49 -56.20
N LYS A 457 -18.18 3.84 -56.75
CA LYS A 457 -18.99 2.98 -57.64
C LYS A 457 -19.41 3.79 -58.85
N ALA A 458 -19.11 3.31 -60.06
CA ALA A 458 -19.48 3.97 -61.33
C ALA A 458 -19.18 5.49 -61.34
N LEU A 459 -17.92 5.86 -61.02
CA LEU A 459 -17.40 7.23 -60.94
C LEU A 459 -17.95 8.12 -59.80
N GLN A 460 -18.86 7.63 -58.97
CA GLN A 460 -19.32 8.35 -57.78
C GLN A 460 -18.56 7.86 -56.55
N THR A 461 -17.94 8.79 -55.81
CA THR A 461 -17.18 8.50 -54.58
C THR A 461 -17.92 9.02 -53.37
N VAL A 462 -18.02 8.18 -52.34
CA VAL A 462 -18.49 8.54 -51.00
C VAL A 462 -17.32 8.39 -50.04
N ASN A 463 -17.11 9.39 -49.19
CA ASN A 463 -16.15 9.35 -48.09
C ASN A 463 -16.91 9.41 -46.78
N GLY A 464 -16.28 8.99 -45.68
CA GLY A 464 -16.82 9.22 -44.36
C GLY A 464 -16.04 8.49 -43.27
N THR A 465 -16.48 8.70 -42.03
CA THR A 465 -15.83 8.19 -40.83
C THR A 465 -16.80 7.28 -40.07
N PRO A 466 -16.91 5.99 -40.47
CA PRO A 466 -17.88 5.07 -39.88
C PRO A 466 -17.68 4.81 -38.38
N ILE A 467 -16.46 5.03 -37.87
CA ILE A 467 -16.09 4.85 -36.46
C ILE A 467 -15.24 6.05 -36.04
N SER A 468 -15.65 6.72 -34.96
CA SER A 468 -14.86 7.77 -34.30
C SER A 468 -15.19 7.77 -32.81
N ILE A 469 -14.42 7.01 -32.04
CA ILE A 469 -14.71 6.70 -30.64
C ILE A 469 -13.66 7.36 -29.76
N ASN A 470 -14.13 8.15 -28.79
CA ASN A 470 -13.33 8.65 -27.69
C ASN A 470 -13.70 7.93 -26.39
N ARG A 471 -12.70 7.49 -25.64
CA ARG A 471 -12.88 6.88 -24.32
C ARG A 471 -11.85 7.41 -23.34
N THR A 472 -12.28 7.63 -22.10
CA THR A 472 -11.39 8.00 -21.00
C THR A 472 -11.68 7.08 -19.84
N ASP A 473 -10.66 6.33 -19.42
CA ASP A 473 -10.70 5.48 -18.24
C ASP A 473 -9.88 6.15 -17.14
N THR A 474 -10.42 6.21 -15.92
CA THR A 474 -9.72 6.81 -14.78
C THR A 474 -9.65 5.81 -13.64
N CYS A 475 -8.44 5.46 -13.26
CA CYS A 475 -8.13 4.74 -12.03
C CYS A 475 -7.74 5.75 -10.96
N THR A 476 -8.37 5.67 -9.80
CA THR A 476 -8.02 6.44 -8.62
C THR A 476 -7.38 5.51 -7.60
N LEU A 477 -6.17 5.83 -7.20
CA LEU A 477 -5.46 5.16 -6.12
C LEU A 477 -5.96 5.74 -4.80
N THR A 478 -6.42 4.89 -3.89
CA THR A 478 -6.95 5.28 -2.58
C THR A 478 -6.38 4.38 -1.51
N ILE A 479 -6.46 4.86 -0.27
CA ILE A 479 -6.20 4.04 0.91
C ILE A 479 -7.55 3.63 1.47
N ASP A 480 -7.71 2.35 1.78
CA ASP A 480 -8.93 1.85 2.42
C ASP A 480 -8.87 1.91 3.95
N ASP A 481 -9.93 1.41 4.59
CA ASP A 481 -10.11 1.45 6.04
C ASP A 481 -9.06 0.63 6.82
N PHE A 482 -8.29 -0.23 6.15
CA PHE A 482 -7.20 -1.02 6.75
C PHE A 482 -5.82 -0.49 6.38
N GLY A 483 -5.74 0.69 5.74
CA GLY A 483 -4.47 1.29 5.39
C GLY A 483 -3.80 0.66 4.17
N GLN A 484 -4.54 -0.02 3.30
CA GLN A 484 -3.96 -0.59 2.09
C GLN A 484 -4.17 0.26 0.85
N LEU A 485 -3.18 0.22 -0.05
CA LEU A 485 -3.23 0.94 -1.32
C LEU A 485 -4.06 0.16 -2.33
N VAL A 486 -5.26 0.67 -2.63
CA VAL A 486 -6.20 0.06 -3.57
C VAL A 486 -6.40 0.91 -4.80
N ALA A 487 -6.58 0.24 -5.95
CA ALA A 487 -6.89 0.85 -7.22
C ALA A 487 -8.40 0.76 -7.48
N SER A 488 -9.09 1.90 -7.55
CA SER A 488 -10.52 1.99 -7.85
C SER A 488 -10.73 2.60 -9.24
N MET A 489 -11.38 1.85 -10.13
CA MET A 489 -11.79 2.39 -11.42
C MET A 489 -13.04 3.24 -11.21
N ALA A 490 -12.98 4.53 -11.52
CA ALA A 490 -14.19 5.32 -11.64
C ALA A 490 -14.99 4.79 -12.83
N THR A 491 -16.33 4.74 -12.69
CA THR A 491 -17.24 4.32 -13.76
C THR A 491 -16.83 5.00 -15.06
N PRO A 492 -16.56 4.25 -16.15
CA PRO A 492 -16.13 4.83 -17.41
C PRO A 492 -17.12 5.93 -17.80
N GLN A 493 -16.62 7.07 -18.29
CA GLN A 493 -17.48 7.85 -19.17
C GLN A 493 -17.85 6.92 -20.33
N PRO A 494 -19.14 6.72 -20.64
CA PRO A 494 -19.52 5.86 -21.74
C PRO A 494 -18.80 6.35 -23.01
N PRO A 495 -18.26 5.45 -23.84
CA PRO A 495 -17.54 5.84 -25.05
C PRO A 495 -18.43 6.76 -25.89
N VAL A 496 -17.88 7.91 -26.30
CA VAL A 496 -18.61 8.86 -27.15
C VAL A 496 -18.27 8.53 -28.60
N ASN A 497 -19.30 8.23 -29.39
CA ASN A 497 -19.16 8.01 -30.83
C ASN A 497 -19.55 9.27 -31.60
N GLU A 498 -18.61 9.83 -32.34
CA GLU A 498 -18.78 11.01 -33.20
C GLU A 498 -18.76 10.62 -34.69
N ALA A 499 -19.09 9.37 -35.03
CA ALA A 499 -19.10 8.87 -36.40
C ALA A 499 -20.10 9.62 -37.30
N SER A 500 -19.74 9.80 -38.57
CA SER A 500 -20.54 10.48 -39.59
C SER A 500 -21.14 9.45 -40.56
N ASN A 501 -22.12 8.68 -40.10
CA ASN A 501 -22.66 7.51 -40.85
C ASN A 501 -23.74 7.86 -41.88
N GLU A 502 -24.30 9.07 -41.83
CA GLU A 502 -25.42 9.50 -42.67
C GLU A 502 -25.07 9.52 -44.17
N GLU A 503 -23.79 9.58 -44.52
CA GLU A 503 -23.31 9.69 -45.90
C GLU A 503 -23.28 8.34 -46.66
N PHE A 504 -23.35 7.19 -45.97
CA PHE A 504 -23.20 5.85 -46.56
C PHE A 504 -24.51 5.09 -46.81
N GLY A 505 -25.68 5.73 -46.68
CA GLY A 505 -27.00 5.06 -46.67
C GLY A 505 -27.30 4.06 -47.80
N SER A 506 -26.81 4.29 -49.03
CA SER A 506 -26.97 3.34 -50.16
C SER A 506 -25.83 2.32 -50.30
N PHE A 507 -24.73 2.53 -49.58
CA PHE A 507 -23.52 1.69 -49.55
C PHE A 507 -23.46 0.77 -48.33
N MET A 508 -24.37 0.93 -47.34
CA MET A 508 -24.51 0.01 -46.20
C MET A 508 -24.73 -1.46 -46.63
N ASN A 509 -25.24 -1.68 -47.86
CA ASN A 509 -25.35 -3.01 -48.45
C ASN A 509 -23.98 -3.70 -48.73
N LEU A 510 -22.86 -2.97 -48.78
CA LEU A 510 -21.51 -3.55 -48.84
C LEU A 510 -21.11 -4.24 -47.52
N PHE A 511 -21.65 -3.77 -46.40
CA PHE A 511 -21.42 -4.40 -45.10
C PHE A 511 -22.32 -5.62 -44.87
N VAL A 512 -23.19 -5.99 -45.82
CA VAL A 512 -24.12 -7.13 -45.68
C VAL A 512 -23.41 -8.49 -45.60
N HIS A 513 -22.14 -8.60 -46.01
CA HIS A 513 -21.32 -9.81 -45.74
C HIS A 513 -20.52 -9.74 -44.43
N LEU A 514 -20.51 -8.58 -43.75
CA LEU A 514 -20.17 -8.46 -42.33
C LEU A 514 -21.42 -8.64 -41.44
N ASN A 515 -22.64 -8.55 -42.02
CA ASN A 515 -23.92 -8.66 -41.28
C ASN A 515 -24.32 -10.08 -40.86
N GLU A 516 -23.54 -11.12 -41.16
CA GLU A 516 -23.77 -12.42 -40.49
C GLU A 516 -23.22 -12.44 -39.05
N GLU A 517 -22.53 -11.37 -38.61
CA GLU A 517 -22.28 -11.06 -37.19
C GLU A 517 -22.49 -9.56 -36.88
N TYR A 518 -23.71 -9.19 -36.42
CA TYR A 518 -24.08 -8.03 -35.60
C TYR A 518 -23.62 -6.59 -35.99
N ASP A 519 -24.60 -5.69 -36.18
CA ASP A 519 -24.52 -4.28 -36.65
C ASP A 519 -23.24 -3.45 -36.31
N SER A 520 -22.57 -2.99 -37.36
CA SER A 520 -21.13 -2.78 -37.49
C SER A 520 -20.48 -1.51 -36.91
N ALA A 521 -21.21 -0.58 -36.29
CA ALA A 521 -20.60 0.57 -35.57
C ALA A 521 -20.69 0.40 -34.04
N SER A 522 -21.80 -0.19 -33.59
CA SER A 522 -22.06 -0.62 -32.22
C SER A 522 -21.17 -1.78 -31.78
N ALA A 523 -20.79 -2.69 -32.68
CA ALA A 523 -19.90 -3.82 -32.39
C ALA A 523 -18.45 -3.42 -32.03
N TYR A 524 -17.89 -2.36 -32.64
CA TYR A 524 -16.56 -1.84 -32.26
C TYR A 524 -16.62 -0.99 -30.98
N LEU A 525 -17.76 -0.34 -30.72
CA LEU A 525 -18.05 0.29 -29.43
C LEU A 525 -18.12 -0.76 -28.29
N GLN A 526 -18.65 -1.96 -28.58
CA GLN A 526 -18.74 -3.10 -27.65
C GLN A 526 -17.37 -3.78 -27.39
N GLN A 527 -16.41 -3.65 -28.31
CA GLN A 527 -15.09 -4.30 -28.24
C GLN A 527 -13.96 -3.43 -27.68
N MET A 528 -14.18 -2.13 -27.45
CA MET A 528 -13.21 -1.30 -26.74
C MET A 528 -13.10 -1.81 -25.30
N VAL A 529 -12.20 -2.77 -25.12
CA VAL A 529 -11.90 -3.40 -23.84
C VAL A 529 -11.51 -2.28 -22.89
N GLY A 530 -12.31 -2.10 -21.84
CA GLY A 530 -11.97 -1.16 -20.77
C GLY A 530 -10.57 -1.47 -20.27
N THR A 531 -9.75 -0.44 -20.10
CA THR A 531 -8.42 -0.57 -19.53
C THR A 531 -8.53 -0.68 -18.01
N MET A 532 -9.15 -1.76 -17.55
CA MET A 532 -9.20 -2.07 -16.14
C MET A 532 -7.77 -2.37 -15.70
N LEU A 533 -7.20 -1.52 -14.85
CA LEU A 533 -6.00 -1.91 -14.12
C LEU A 533 -6.47 -2.92 -13.07
N SER A 534 -5.83 -4.09 -13.02
CA SER A 534 -6.02 -5.02 -11.91
C SER A 534 -5.51 -4.39 -10.61
N SER A 535 -5.74 -5.04 -9.46
CA SER A 535 -5.09 -4.63 -8.22
C SER A 535 -3.58 -4.56 -8.45
N LEU A 536 -3.01 -3.37 -8.34
CA LEU A 536 -1.57 -3.18 -8.45
C LEU A 536 -0.91 -3.99 -7.31
N PRO A 537 0.13 -4.79 -7.60
CA PRO A 537 0.71 -5.72 -6.63
C PRO A 537 1.61 -5.01 -5.60
N PHE A 538 1.05 -4.03 -4.89
CA PHE A 538 1.75 -3.28 -3.83
C PHE A 538 1.88 -4.08 -2.53
N SER A 539 1.22 -5.24 -2.43
CA SER A 539 1.33 -6.15 -1.29
C SER A 539 2.79 -6.47 -0.96
N THR A 540 3.67 -6.52 -1.98
CA THR A 540 5.09 -6.81 -1.78
C THR A 540 5.88 -5.74 -1.03
N VAL A 541 5.41 -4.48 -1.05
CA VAL A 541 6.04 -3.38 -0.31
C VAL A 541 5.49 -3.28 1.12
N GLN A 542 4.32 -3.86 1.41
CA GLN A 542 3.75 -3.92 2.76
C GLN A 542 4.43 -4.95 3.67
N TYR A 543 5.39 -5.72 3.17
CA TYR A 543 6.10 -6.77 3.92
C TYR A 543 7.37 -6.29 4.64
N PHE A 544 7.59 -4.97 4.70
CA PHE A 544 8.61 -4.40 5.58
C PHE A 544 8.07 -4.35 7.01
N VAL A 545 8.71 -5.09 7.90
CA VAL A 545 8.37 -5.10 9.32
C VAL A 545 9.42 -4.28 10.07
N PHE A 546 8.97 -3.22 10.70
CA PHE A 546 9.84 -2.35 11.49
C PHE A 546 10.08 -2.94 12.89
N PRO A 547 10.98 -2.36 13.70
CA PRO A 547 11.24 -2.81 15.07
C PRO A 547 9.95 -3.09 15.84
N GLY A 548 9.97 -4.04 16.76
CA GLY A 548 8.78 -4.37 17.55
C GLY A 548 7.64 -5.07 16.78
N GLY A 549 7.89 -5.56 15.56
CA GLY A 549 6.91 -6.39 14.83
C GLY A 549 5.81 -5.62 14.09
N ARG A 550 5.87 -4.28 14.12
CA ARG A 550 4.82 -3.42 13.54
C ARG A 550 4.91 -3.40 12.02
N THR A 551 3.77 -3.62 11.36
CA THR A 551 3.60 -3.30 9.94
C THR A 551 3.10 -1.88 9.77
N PHE A 552 3.39 -1.29 8.61
CA PHE A 552 2.84 0.00 8.30
C PHE A 552 1.56 -0.09 7.46
N ALA A 553 0.64 0.81 7.77
CA ALA A 553 -0.49 1.19 6.95
C ALA A 553 -0.10 2.40 6.09
N PHE A 554 -0.53 2.42 4.83
CA PHE A 554 -0.53 3.64 4.03
C PHE A 554 -1.58 4.63 4.56
N LYS A 555 -1.32 5.93 4.44
CA LYS A 555 -2.25 7.02 4.83
C LYS A 555 -2.85 7.72 3.63
N ASP A 556 -2.02 7.99 2.64
CA ASP A 556 -2.42 8.57 1.37
C ASP A 556 -1.43 8.15 0.29
N VAL A 557 -1.74 8.55 -0.95
CA VAL A 557 -0.93 8.22 -2.11
C VAL A 557 -1.04 9.32 -3.17
N ALA A 558 0.08 9.68 -3.81
CA ALA A 558 0.10 10.62 -4.91
C ALA A 558 1.34 10.42 -5.82
N PHE A 559 1.21 10.82 -7.09
CA PHE A 559 2.31 10.91 -8.04
C PHE A 559 3.06 12.23 -7.90
N THR A 560 4.38 12.18 -7.99
CA THR A 560 5.25 13.36 -8.01
C THR A 560 5.22 14.07 -9.35
N GLU A 561 5.82 15.27 -9.41
CA GLU A 561 6.05 16.00 -10.66
C GLU A 561 6.99 15.28 -11.64
N SER A 562 7.77 14.32 -11.13
CA SER A 562 8.60 13.43 -11.93
C SER A 562 7.87 12.14 -12.31
N GLY A 563 6.71 11.85 -11.72
CA GLY A 563 5.88 10.67 -12.00
C GLY A 563 6.16 9.46 -11.11
N ASP A 564 7.01 9.59 -10.09
CA ASP A 564 7.18 8.55 -9.08
C ASP A 564 5.92 8.48 -8.20
N LEU A 565 5.56 7.30 -7.73
CA LEU A 565 4.41 7.10 -6.85
C LEU A 565 4.87 7.17 -5.40
N VAL A 566 4.30 8.06 -4.61
CA VAL A 566 4.66 8.31 -3.21
C VAL A 566 3.45 8.04 -2.33
N ALA A 567 3.65 7.34 -1.22
CA ALA A 567 2.63 7.08 -0.23
C ALA A 567 3.19 7.32 1.18
N HIS A 568 2.49 8.11 2.00
CA HIS A 568 2.83 8.26 3.41
C HIS A 568 2.44 7.00 4.18
N ILE A 569 3.22 6.63 5.18
CA ILE A 569 3.00 5.42 5.98
C ILE A 569 2.87 5.72 7.48
N SER A 570 2.22 4.83 8.21
CA SER A 570 2.17 4.85 9.67
C SER A 570 2.23 3.46 10.24
N TYR A 571 2.99 3.24 11.30
CA TYR A 571 3.15 1.94 11.93
C TYR A 571 1.97 1.66 12.83
N ALA A 572 1.24 0.58 12.54
CA ALA A 572 0.03 0.21 13.26
C ALA A 572 0.36 -0.48 14.60
N ASP A 573 -0.60 -0.39 15.52
CA ASP A 573 -0.64 -1.15 16.78
C ASP A 573 -0.98 -2.63 16.47
N PRO A 574 -0.20 -3.61 16.97
CA PRO A 574 -0.34 -5.04 16.68
C PRO A 574 -1.72 -5.69 16.96
N ASP A 575 -2.60 -5.04 17.73
CA ASP A 575 -3.95 -5.55 18.05
C ASP A 575 -4.94 -5.50 16.86
N GLN A 576 -4.55 -4.92 15.73
CA GLN A 576 -5.29 -5.03 14.47
C GLN A 576 -4.97 -6.40 13.86
N GLY A 577 -5.86 -7.39 14.09
CA GLY A 577 -5.74 -8.74 13.52
C GLY A 577 -5.44 -8.74 12.02
N PRO A 578 -4.87 -9.84 11.48
CA PRO A 578 -4.36 -9.86 10.11
C PRO A 578 -5.44 -9.43 9.12
N PRO A 579 -5.09 -8.59 8.13
CA PRO A 579 -6.06 -8.02 7.22
C PRO A 579 -6.81 -9.12 6.46
N PRO A 580 -8.13 -8.97 6.23
CA PRO A 580 -8.89 -9.87 5.37
C PRO A 580 -8.37 -9.82 3.92
N HIS A 581 -8.55 -10.92 3.18
CA HIS A 581 -8.14 -11.06 1.78
C HIS A 581 -8.74 -9.95 0.89
N TYR A 582 -7.88 -9.26 0.14
CA TYR A 582 -8.30 -8.21 -0.79
C TYR A 582 -8.69 -8.74 -2.16
N LEU A 583 -9.81 -8.19 -2.66
CA LEU A 583 -10.36 -8.51 -3.96
C LEU A 583 -9.74 -7.61 -5.04
N PRO A 584 -9.26 -8.18 -6.16
CA PRO A 584 -8.89 -7.45 -7.37
C PRO A 584 -9.87 -6.34 -7.79
N ALA A 585 -9.39 -5.33 -8.53
CA ALA A 585 -10.24 -4.22 -8.99
C ALA A 585 -11.51 -4.70 -9.72
N GLY A 586 -12.66 -4.18 -9.28
CA GLY A 586 -13.98 -4.57 -9.79
C GLY A 586 -14.49 -5.92 -9.28
N GLN A 587 -13.68 -6.70 -8.55
CA GLN A 587 -14.14 -7.92 -7.89
C GLN A 587 -14.95 -7.54 -6.65
N VAL A 588 -16.09 -8.20 -6.49
CA VAL A 588 -17.04 -7.97 -5.41
C VAL A 588 -17.11 -9.23 -4.55
N GLU A 589 -17.28 -9.05 -3.25
CA GLU A 589 -17.64 -10.10 -2.31
C GLU A 589 -18.53 -9.47 -1.24
N GLY A 590 -19.65 -10.11 -0.92
CA GLY A 590 -20.56 -9.63 0.13
C GLY A 590 -21.34 -8.36 -0.19
N ALA A 591 -21.42 -7.91 -1.45
CA ALA A 591 -22.38 -6.87 -1.86
C ALA A 591 -23.70 -7.49 -2.35
N ASP A 592 -24.77 -6.70 -2.44
CA ASP A 592 -26.05 -7.15 -2.97
C ASP A 592 -26.11 -7.15 -4.50
N ARG A 593 -25.10 -6.60 -5.19
CA ARG A 593 -25.12 -6.42 -6.64
C ARG A 593 -23.74 -6.34 -7.29
N LEU A 594 -23.73 -6.59 -8.60
CA LEU A 594 -22.66 -6.24 -9.54
C LEU A 594 -23.20 -5.18 -10.50
N VAL A 595 -22.51 -4.04 -10.63
CA VAL A 595 -22.74 -3.11 -11.75
C VAL A 595 -21.88 -3.49 -12.95
N ALA A 596 -22.19 -2.96 -14.13
CA ALA A 596 -21.39 -3.17 -15.34
C ALA A 596 -19.88 -2.95 -15.08
N GLY A 597 -19.06 -3.96 -15.39
CA GLY A 597 -17.62 -4.01 -15.12
C GLY A 597 -17.23 -4.74 -13.83
N GLN A 598 -18.16 -4.98 -12.91
CA GLN A 598 -17.88 -5.75 -11.70
C GLN A 598 -17.97 -7.26 -11.93
N TRP A 599 -17.32 -8.02 -11.06
CA TRP A 599 -17.18 -9.47 -11.21
C TRP A 599 -17.01 -10.23 -9.88
N LEU A 600 -17.16 -11.56 -9.93
CA LEU A 600 -16.89 -12.49 -8.84
C LEU A 600 -15.86 -13.52 -9.32
N ALA A 601 -14.92 -13.86 -8.45
CA ALA A 601 -14.04 -15.01 -8.63
C ALA A 601 -14.67 -16.29 -8.05
N ASN A 602 -13.99 -17.43 -8.22
CA ASN A 602 -14.32 -18.64 -7.47
C ASN A 602 -14.41 -18.38 -5.96
N GLY A 603 -15.46 -18.90 -5.33
CA GLY A 603 -15.77 -18.69 -3.92
C GLY A 603 -16.41 -17.33 -3.61
N GLY A 604 -16.24 -16.34 -4.49
CA GLY A 604 -16.83 -15.02 -4.35
C GLY A 604 -18.35 -15.06 -4.42
N PHE A 605 -18.98 -14.14 -3.68
CA PHE A 605 -20.43 -14.15 -3.52
C PHE A 605 -21.06 -12.75 -3.46
N LEU A 606 -22.34 -12.69 -3.82
CA LEU A 606 -23.25 -11.61 -3.44
C LEU A 606 -24.05 -12.03 -2.23
N VAL A 607 -24.46 -11.08 -1.40
CA VAL A 607 -25.39 -11.30 -0.28
C VAL A 607 -26.52 -10.28 -0.32
N SER A 608 -27.76 -10.73 -0.11
CA SER A 608 -28.92 -9.83 -0.05
C SER A 608 -28.76 -8.83 1.10
N ASN A 609 -29.36 -7.65 0.96
CA ASN A 609 -29.25 -6.57 1.95
C ASN A 609 -29.78 -6.98 3.34
N ASN A 610 -30.73 -7.90 3.40
CA ASN A 610 -31.23 -8.50 4.65
C ASN A 610 -30.36 -9.65 5.20
N GLY A 611 -29.25 -10.00 4.55
CA GLY A 611 -28.28 -11.01 4.98
C GLY A 611 -28.78 -12.46 4.92
N ARG A 612 -29.93 -12.74 4.28
CA ARG A 612 -30.59 -14.08 4.31
C ARG A 612 -30.31 -14.96 3.10
N TYR A 613 -29.84 -14.38 2.01
CA TYR A 613 -29.61 -15.07 0.75
C TYR A 613 -28.25 -14.68 0.20
N ALA A 614 -27.57 -15.62 -0.45
CA ALA A 614 -26.32 -15.37 -1.15
C ALA A 614 -26.32 -16.01 -2.55
N ALA A 615 -25.51 -15.46 -3.44
CA ALA A 615 -25.26 -15.98 -4.78
C ALA A 615 -23.76 -16.22 -4.94
N VAL A 616 -23.34 -17.45 -5.19
CA VAL A 616 -21.93 -17.89 -5.10
C VAL A 616 -21.47 -18.48 -6.42
N LEU A 617 -20.27 -18.11 -6.88
CA LEU A 617 -19.59 -18.81 -7.97
C LEU A 617 -18.72 -19.94 -7.38
N GLN A 618 -19.09 -21.19 -7.62
CA GLN A 618 -18.43 -22.35 -7.02
C GLN A 618 -17.20 -22.85 -7.82
N ASN A 619 -16.37 -23.68 -7.19
CA ASN A 619 -15.16 -24.26 -7.79
C ASN A 619 -15.45 -25.28 -8.91
N ASP A 620 -16.69 -25.73 -9.04
CA ASP A 620 -17.14 -26.59 -10.14
C ASP A 620 -17.64 -25.81 -11.37
N GLY A 621 -17.68 -24.47 -11.29
CA GLY A 621 -18.14 -23.59 -12.37
C GLY A 621 -19.63 -23.32 -12.32
N ASN A 622 -20.30 -23.73 -11.24
CA ASN A 622 -21.71 -23.47 -11.04
C ASN A 622 -21.93 -22.14 -10.30
N PHE A 623 -22.88 -21.35 -10.77
CA PHE A 623 -23.39 -20.18 -10.06
C PHE A 623 -24.67 -20.56 -9.30
N VAL A 624 -24.63 -20.48 -7.97
CA VAL A 624 -25.62 -21.09 -7.07
C VAL A 624 -26.18 -20.04 -6.12
N LEU A 625 -27.51 -20.05 -5.96
CA LEU A 625 -28.17 -19.29 -4.91
C LEU A 625 -28.40 -20.18 -3.68
N VAL A 626 -27.99 -19.67 -2.52
CA VAL A 626 -28.01 -20.36 -1.23
C VAL A 626 -28.60 -19.47 -0.15
N HIS A 627 -29.08 -20.07 0.94
CA HIS A 627 -29.37 -19.30 2.15
C HIS A 627 -28.07 -18.76 2.76
N ALA A 628 -28.15 -17.65 3.49
CA ALA A 628 -27.03 -17.06 4.21
C ALA A 628 -27.28 -17.02 5.72
N VAL A 629 -26.19 -17.10 6.50
CA VAL A 629 -26.17 -16.98 7.97
C VAL A 629 -25.12 -15.94 8.32
N ASP A 630 -25.49 -14.94 9.12
CA ASP A 630 -24.62 -13.83 9.52
C ASP A 630 -23.93 -13.12 8.34
N GLY A 631 -24.62 -13.00 7.20
CA GLY A 631 -24.09 -12.36 5.99
C GLY A 631 -23.17 -13.24 5.15
N ALA A 632 -22.94 -14.51 5.52
CA ALA A 632 -22.10 -15.45 4.80
C ALA A 632 -22.91 -16.57 4.11
N PRO A 633 -22.47 -17.09 2.94
CA PRO A 633 -23.19 -18.16 2.24
C PRO A 633 -23.18 -19.51 2.99
N ASP A 634 -24.35 -20.14 3.16
CA ASP A 634 -24.50 -21.51 3.65
C ASP A 634 -24.63 -22.49 2.47
N LEU A 635 -23.50 -22.99 1.98
CA LEU A 635 -23.43 -23.90 0.83
C LEU A 635 -24.19 -25.23 1.05
N SER A 636 -24.57 -25.57 2.28
CA SER A 636 -25.38 -26.75 2.58
C SER A 636 -26.87 -26.57 2.27
N LYS A 637 -27.32 -25.33 2.02
CA LYS A 637 -28.73 -24.98 1.74
C LYS A 637 -28.91 -24.27 0.39
N PRO A 638 -28.55 -24.91 -0.75
CA PRO A 638 -28.83 -24.36 -2.07
C PRO A 638 -30.33 -24.43 -2.40
N TYR A 639 -30.86 -23.38 -3.02
CA TYR A 639 -32.24 -23.37 -3.52
C TYR A 639 -32.34 -23.16 -5.03
N TRP A 640 -31.25 -22.76 -5.71
CA TRP A 640 -31.23 -22.56 -7.17
C TRP A 640 -29.80 -22.61 -7.73
N SER A 641 -29.65 -23.00 -8.99
CA SER A 641 -28.37 -22.87 -9.71
C SER A 641 -28.55 -22.75 -11.21
N VAL A 642 -27.58 -22.13 -11.90
CA VAL A 642 -27.57 -22.04 -13.36
C VAL A 642 -27.53 -23.44 -14.01
N ALA A 643 -26.79 -24.38 -13.44
CA ALA A 643 -26.69 -25.75 -13.95
C ALA A 643 -28.02 -26.53 -13.83
N SER A 644 -28.81 -26.29 -12.77
CA SER A 644 -30.08 -26.99 -12.56
C SER A 644 -31.25 -26.37 -13.31
N LYS A 645 -31.29 -25.03 -13.39
CA LYS A 645 -32.49 -24.28 -13.81
C LYS A 645 -32.33 -23.60 -15.15
N GLN A 646 -31.09 -23.36 -15.59
CA GLN A 646 -30.78 -22.70 -16.87
C GLN A 646 -29.76 -23.50 -17.72
N PRO A 647 -29.93 -24.84 -17.88
CA PRO A 647 -28.96 -25.65 -18.62
C PRO A 647 -28.88 -25.29 -20.11
N GLY A 648 -29.93 -24.70 -20.69
CA GLY A 648 -29.96 -24.27 -22.09
C GLY A 648 -29.16 -23.00 -22.40
N LEU A 649 -28.65 -22.31 -21.38
CA LEU A 649 -27.86 -21.08 -21.51
C LEU A 649 -26.34 -21.33 -21.45
N PHE A 650 -25.92 -22.60 -21.40
CA PHE A 650 -24.51 -22.95 -21.58
C PHE A 650 -24.11 -22.74 -23.04
N VAL A 651 -23.10 -21.90 -23.24
CA VAL A 651 -22.50 -21.59 -24.56
C VAL A 651 -21.16 -22.29 -24.77
N GLY A 652 -20.69 -23.02 -23.75
CA GLY A 652 -19.42 -23.74 -23.74
C GLY A 652 -19.34 -24.71 -22.56
N GLN A 653 -18.13 -25.17 -22.24
CA GLN A 653 -17.87 -26.08 -21.12
C GLN A 653 -17.00 -25.40 -20.05
N PRO A 654 -17.29 -25.60 -18.75
CA PRO A 654 -16.35 -25.25 -17.68
C PRO A 654 -15.05 -26.04 -17.84
N GLY A 655 -13.92 -25.34 -17.88
CA GLY A 655 -12.59 -25.88 -18.18
C GLY A 655 -11.73 -26.19 -16.96
N GLY A 656 -12.28 -26.09 -15.75
CA GLY A 656 -11.54 -26.15 -14.48
C GLY A 656 -11.22 -24.75 -13.94
N VAL A 657 -11.10 -24.64 -12.61
CA VAL A 657 -10.72 -23.39 -11.92
C VAL A 657 -9.44 -22.82 -12.56
N PRO A 658 -9.39 -21.51 -12.83
CA PRO A 658 -10.27 -20.46 -12.32
C PRO A 658 -11.44 -20.05 -13.23
N TYR A 659 -12.50 -19.53 -12.61
CA TYR A 659 -13.73 -19.01 -13.22
C TYR A 659 -14.01 -17.57 -12.79
N VAL A 660 -14.71 -16.85 -13.66
CA VAL A 660 -15.15 -15.46 -13.44
C VAL A 660 -16.63 -15.33 -13.78
N ALA A 661 -17.40 -14.68 -12.91
CA ALA A 661 -18.74 -14.20 -13.21
C ALA A 661 -18.70 -12.69 -13.36
N THR A 662 -19.23 -12.09 -14.43
CA THR A 662 -19.18 -10.64 -14.62
C THR A 662 -20.46 -10.06 -15.18
N MET A 663 -20.81 -8.85 -14.75
CA MET A 663 -21.87 -8.04 -15.31
C MET A 663 -21.29 -7.15 -16.41
N GLN A 664 -21.71 -7.33 -17.65
CA GLN A 664 -21.18 -6.59 -18.80
C GLN A 664 -21.97 -5.30 -19.08
N SER A 665 -21.34 -4.33 -19.75
CA SER A 665 -21.94 -3.02 -20.09
C SER A 665 -23.02 -3.08 -21.17
N ASP A 666 -23.19 -4.23 -21.82
CA ASP A 666 -24.26 -4.52 -22.77
C ASP A 666 -25.50 -5.11 -22.09
N GLY A 667 -25.45 -5.35 -20.78
CA GLY A 667 -26.56 -5.93 -20.03
C GLY A 667 -26.52 -7.44 -19.91
N ASN A 668 -25.46 -8.11 -20.37
CA ASN A 668 -25.30 -9.55 -20.22
C ASN A 668 -24.55 -9.92 -18.92
N PHE A 669 -25.07 -10.88 -18.17
CA PHE A 669 -24.34 -11.54 -17.08
C PHE A 669 -23.72 -12.85 -17.59
N VAL A 670 -22.40 -13.02 -17.43
CA VAL A 670 -21.65 -14.09 -18.13
C VAL A 670 -20.67 -14.79 -17.19
N LEU A 671 -20.55 -16.12 -17.34
CA LEU A 671 -19.55 -16.95 -16.68
C LEU A 671 -18.47 -17.39 -17.67
N TYR A 672 -17.21 -17.18 -17.28
CA TYR A 672 -16.03 -17.42 -18.09
C TYR A 672 -15.04 -18.36 -17.39
N ASN A 673 -14.28 -19.10 -18.20
CA ASN A 673 -13.01 -19.66 -17.78
C ASN A 673 -11.97 -18.52 -17.69
N GLY A 674 -11.16 -18.42 -16.63
CA GLY A 674 -10.16 -17.35 -16.49
C GLY A 674 -9.95 -16.87 -15.05
N THR A 675 -8.91 -16.06 -14.83
CA THR A 675 -8.54 -15.54 -13.49
C THR A 675 -9.19 -14.21 -13.16
N SER A 676 -9.54 -13.40 -14.17
CA SER A 676 -10.19 -12.09 -14.02
C SER A 676 -10.77 -11.62 -15.37
N PRO A 677 -11.57 -10.54 -15.40
CA PRO A 677 -12.04 -9.92 -16.64
C PRO A 677 -10.93 -9.50 -17.63
N LEU A 678 -9.68 -9.40 -17.17
CA LEU A 678 -8.52 -9.10 -18.01
C LEU A 678 -7.86 -10.35 -18.61
N ASN A 679 -8.14 -11.52 -18.04
CA ASN A 679 -7.59 -12.81 -18.44
C ASN A 679 -8.71 -13.82 -18.72
N LEU A 680 -9.77 -13.37 -19.40
CA LEU A 680 -10.89 -14.22 -19.81
C LEU A 680 -10.45 -15.17 -20.92
N ARG A 681 -10.85 -16.43 -20.79
CA ARG A 681 -10.84 -17.45 -21.83
C ARG A 681 -12.28 -17.63 -22.33
N SER A 682 -12.61 -18.80 -22.88
CA SER A 682 -13.93 -19.05 -23.45
C SER A 682 -15.06 -18.89 -22.41
N PRO A 683 -16.15 -18.16 -22.75
CA PRO A 683 -17.37 -18.19 -21.94
C PRO A 683 -17.95 -19.60 -21.95
N TYR A 684 -18.55 -20.01 -20.85
CA TYR A 684 -19.26 -21.29 -20.78
C TYR A 684 -20.74 -21.12 -20.44
N TRP A 685 -21.17 -19.98 -19.91
CA TRP A 685 -22.58 -19.67 -19.66
C TRP A 685 -22.85 -18.19 -19.85
N ALA A 686 -23.99 -17.82 -20.42
CA ALA A 686 -24.41 -16.42 -20.56
C ALA A 686 -25.92 -16.26 -20.36
N SER A 687 -26.34 -15.17 -19.71
CA SER A 687 -27.76 -14.90 -19.45
C SER A 687 -28.59 -14.65 -20.71
N GLY A 688 -27.94 -14.33 -21.84
CA GLY A 688 -28.61 -14.09 -23.12
C GLY A 688 -29.35 -12.75 -23.19
N THR A 689 -28.93 -11.77 -22.38
CA THR A 689 -29.64 -10.50 -22.20
C THR A 689 -28.96 -9.28 -22.81
N ALA A 690 -27.92 -9.49 -23.61
CA ALA A 690 -27.20 -8.43 -24.30
C ALA A 690 -28.13 -7.51 -25.10
N GLN A 691 -27.95 -6.21 -24.96
CA GLN A 691 -28.70 -5.15 -25.63
C GLN A 691 -27.81 -4.39 -26.63
N SER A 692 -28.42 -3.79 -27.64
CA SER A 692 -27.72 -3.01 -28.67
C SER A 692 -27.15 -1.68 -28.15
N ALA A 693 -27.71 -1.12 -27.08
CA ALA A 693 -27.20 0.08 -26.41
C ALA A 693 -26.40 -0.29 -25.16
N LEU A 694 -25.14 0.16 -25.11
CA LEU A 694 -24.35 0.12 -23.88
C LEU A 694 -24.96 1.06 -22.83
N GLY A 695 -24.96 0.64 -21.58
CA GLY A 695 -25.68 1.35 -20.53
C GLY A 695 -25.31 0.91 -19.12
N SER A 696 -25.96 1.51 -18.13
CA SER A 696 -25.79 1.15 -16.73
C SER A 696 -26.64 -0.08 -16.43
N TYR A 697 -26.04 -1.27 -16.43
CA TYR A 697 -26.72 -2.52 -16.09
C TYR A 697 -26.27 -3.04 -14.73
N VAL A 698 -27.15 -3.79 -14.07
CA VAL A 698 -26.91 -4.32 -12.73
C VAL A 698 -27.42 -5.76 -12.61
N ALA A 699 -26.59 -6.65 -12.07
CA ALA A 699 -27.01 -7.94 -11.54
C ALA A 699 -27.18 -7.82 -10.03
N VAL A 700 -28.37 -8.10 -9.48
CA VAL A 700 -28.71 -7.85 -8.07
C VAL A 700 -29.34 -9.08 -7.42
N LEU A 701 -28.94 -9.38 -6.19
CA LEU A 701 -29.58 -10.34 -5.30
C LEU A 701 -30.49 -9.60 -4.32
N ARG A 702 -31.80 -9.83 -4.43
CA ARG A 702 -32.83 -9.12 -3.69
C ARG A 702 -33.13 -9.80 -2.35
N ASP A 703 -33.76 -9.05 -1.45
CA ASP A 703 -34.17 -9.50 -0.11
C ASP A 703 -35.24 -10.61 -0.12
N ASP A 704 -35.87 -10.87 -1.26
CA ASP A 704 -36.80 -11.98 -1.48
C ASP A 704 -36.11 -13.24 -2.04
N GLY A 705 -34.78 -13.23 -2.16
CA GLY A 705 -33.99 -14.33 -2.71
C GLY A 705 -33.99 -14.41 -4.24
N ASN A 706 -34.46 -13.38 -4.93
CA ASN A 706 -34.45 -13.32 -6.39
C ASN A 706 -33.16 -12.69 -6.92
N PHE A 707 -32.48 -13.37 -7.84
CA PHE A 707 -31.32 -12.84 -8.55
C PHE A 707 -31.78 -12.30 -9.92
N MET A 708 -31.48 -11.05 -10.21
CA MET A 708 -32.03 -10.33 -11.36
C MET A 708 -30.97 -9.56 -12.12
N VAL A 709 -31.10 -9.49 -13.45
CA VAL A 709 -30.33 -8.55 -14.30
C VAL A 709 -31.28 -7.47 -14.78
N CYS A 710 -30.90 -6.20 -14.59
CA CYS A 710 -31.77 -5.04 -14.84
C CYS A 710 -31.03 -3.89 -15.51
N THR A 711 -31.78 -3.03 -16.21
CA THR A 711 -31.32 -1.68 -16.62
C THR A 711 -31.41 -0.70 -15.44
N SER A 712 -30.43 0.21 -15.30
CA SER A 712 -30.47 1.35 -14.36
C SER A 712 -30.38 2.69 -15.08
N LYS A 713 -31.05 3.73 -14.56
CA LYS A 713 -30.97 5.08 -15.13
C LYS A 713 -29.57 5.68 -14.93
N PRO A 714 -29.03 6.44 -15.91
CA PRO A 714 -27.81 7.21 -15.70
C PRO A 714 -27.96 8.16 -14.51
N GLY A 715 -27.13 8.00 -13.48
CA GLY A 715 -27.09 8.88 -12.30
C GLY A 715 -27.93 8.47 -11.09
N THR A 716 -28.68 7.36 -11.13
CA THR A 716 -29.37 6.80 -9.95
C THR A 716 -29.27 5.27 -9.90
N PRO A 717 -28.23 4.70 -9.26
CA PRO A 717 -28.02 3.24 -9.17
C PRO A 717 -29.06 2.47 -8.33
N SER A 718 -30.02 3.16 -7.71
CA SER A 718 -30.81 2.62 -6.59
C SER A 718 -32.11 1.89 -6.97
N GLU A 719 -32.66 2.06 -8.18
CA GLU A 719 -33.89 1.35 -8.57
C GLU A 719 -33.79 0.74 -9.99
N PRO A 720 -34.00 -0.59 -10.13
CA PRO A 720 -33.98 -1.27 -11.43
C PRO A 720 -35.25 -0.92 -12.23
N ASP A 721 -35.09 -0.43 -13.46
CA ASP A 721 -36.21 0.02 -14.31
C ASP A 721 -36.87 -1.13 -15.09
N THR A 722 -36.08 -1.98 -15.73
CA THR A 722 -36.55 -3.10 -16.56
C THR A 722 -35.74 -4.35 -16.24
N VAL A 723 -36.44 -5.45 -15.97
CA VAL A 723 -35.84 -6.76 -15.70
C VAL A 723 -35.63 -7.49 -17.03
N VAL A 724 -34.38 -7.86 -17.32
CA VAL A 724 -34.03 -8.61 -18.53
C VAL A 724 -33.74 -10.09 -18.24
N PHE A 725 -33.38 -10.42 -16.99
CA PHE A 725 -33.27 -11.81 -16.50
C PHE A 725 -33.68 -11.89 -15.03
N ALA A 726 -34.28 -13.02 -14.62
CA ALA A 726 -34.55 -13.32 -13.22
C ALA A 726 -34.44 -14.83 -12.94
N SER A 727 -33.94 -15.20 -11.76
CA SER A 727 -33.94 -16.59 -11.27
C SER A 727 -35.35 -17.10 -10.96
N ASN A 728 -36.31 -16.18 -10.76
CA ASN A 728 -37.70 -16.45 -10.39
C ASN A 728 -37.83 -17.22 -9.06
N THR A 729 -36.87 -17.00 -8.16
CA THR A 729 -36.86 -17.55 -6.80
C THR A 729 -37.37 -16.47 -5.86
N THR A 730 -38.66 -16.50 -5.53
CA THR A 730 -39.27 -15.51 -4.63
C THR A 730 -39.72 -16.19 -3.35
N PHE A 731 -39.16 -15.74 -2.23
CA PHE A 731 -39.57 -16.11 -0.88
C PHE A 731 -40.35 -14.95 -0.25
N ALA A 732 -41.32 -15.26 0.62
CA ALA A 732 -42.11 -14.23 1.27
C ALA A 732 -41.22 -13.32 2.13
N ALA A 733 -41.18 -12.03 1.81
CA ALA A 733 -40.47 -11.03 2.61
C ALA A 733 -41.05 -11.04 4.04
N THR A 734 -40.29 -11.53 5.00
CA THR A 734 -40.63 -11.36 6.42
C THR A 734 -40.08 -9.99 6.86
N PRO A 735 -40.84 -9.17 7.60
CA PRO A 735 -40.32 -7.89 8.10
C PRO A 735 -39.03 -8.11 8.89
N ALA A 736 -38.07 -7.20 8.71
CA ALA A 736 -36.79 -7.25 9.42
C ALA A 736 -37.01 -7.30 10.96
N PRO A 737 -36.17 -8.04 11.71
CA PRO A 737 -36.13 -7.88 13.16
C PRO A 737 -35.71 -6.43 13.48
N LEU A 738 -36.50 -5.75 14.32
CA LEU A 738 -36.09 -4.50 14.96
C LEU A 738 -34.87 -4.78 15.84
N GLY A 739 -33.65 -4.56 15.34
CA GLY A 739 -32.45 -4.98 16.05
C GLY A 739 -31.10 -4.56 15.46
N ALA A 740 -30.99 -3.36 14.88
CA ALA A 740 -29.76 -2.57 14.83
C ALA A 740 -30.15 -1.15 14.40
N ALA A 741 -30.09 -0.20 15.33
CA ALA A 741 -30.44 1.19 15.06
C ALA A 741 -29.40 1.80 14.10
N ALA A 742 -29.86 2.31 12.96
CA ALA A 742 -29.10 3.27 12.17
C ALA A 742 -28.75 4.49 13.04
N PRO A 743 -27.55 5.11 12.90
CA PRO A 743 -27.31 6.41 13.49
C PRO A 743 -28.33 7.40 12.92
N ALA A 744 -29.05 8.09 13.82
CA ALA A 744 -30.12 9.00 13.44
C ALA A 744 -29.59 10.09 12.48
N PRO A 745 -30.36 10.47 11.43
CA PRO A 745 -29.98 11.58 10.58
C PRO A 745 -29.91 12.86 11.41
N ALA A 746 -28.82 13.62 11.24
CA ALA A 746 -28.63 14.92 11.87
C ALA A 746 -29.88 15.79 11.65
N ALA A 747 -30.46 16.27 12.76
CA ALA A 747 -31.63 17.12 12.74
C ALA A 747 -31.37 18.39 11.91
N LYS A 748 -32.27 18.67 10.95
CA LYS A 748 -32.32 19.98 10.28
C LYS A 748 -32.45 21.08 11.35
N PRO A 749 -31.71 22.21 11.24
CA PRO A 749 -31.86 23.30 12.18
C PRO A 749 -33.27 23.90 12.06
N ALA A 750 -34.00 23.90 13.17
CA ALA A 750 -35.29 24.56 13.31
C ALA A 750 -35.12 26.09 13.36
N PRO A 751 -36.10 26.88 12.86
CA PRO A 751 -35.97 28.32 12.72
C PRO A 751 -35.93 29.02 14.08
N ALA A 752 -35.04 30.01 14.22
CA ALA A 752 -34.93 30.86 15.39
C ALA A 752 -36.27 31.55 15.69
N LYS A 753 -36.90 31.17 16.80
CA LYS A 753 -38.02 31.91 17.38
C LYS A 753 -37.47 33.03 18.25
N HIS A 754 -37.81 34.25 17.83
CA HIS A 754 -37.74 35.49 18.61
C HIS A 754 -38.28 35.30 20.02
N THR A 755 -37.46 35.62 21.02
CA THR A 755 -37.92 36.00 22.35
C THR A 755 -38.27 37.48 22.34
N SER A 756 -39.51 37.77 22.69
CA SER A 756 -40.01 39.10 23.00
C SER A 756 -39.77 39.40 24.47
N GLU A 757 -39.12 40.53 24.79
CA GLU A 757 -39.54 41.39 25.90
C GLU A 757 -39.05 42.83 25.68
N THR A 758 -40.03 43.72 25.68
CA THR A 758 -40.09 45.19 25.49
C THR A 758 -39.35 45.99 26.60
N PRO A 759 -39.02 47.31 26.44
CA PRO A 759 -40.03 48.36 26.20
C PRO A 759 -39.65 49.59 25.35
N ASP A 760 -40.68 50.07 24.63
CA ASP A 760 -41.18 51.44 24.52
C ASP A 760 -40.22 52.64 24.73
N HIS A 761 -39.96 53.42 23.66
CA HIS A 761 -40.44 54.81 23.55
C HIS A 761 -40.11 55.48 22.21
N ARG A 762 -41.14 56.13 21.62
CA ARG A 762 -41.19 57.42 20.88
C ARG A 762 -40.03 57.72 19.91
N SER A 763 -40.20 58.02 18.61
CA SER A 763 -41.15 58.92 17.96
C SER A 763 -40.89 58.94 16.43
N LYS A 764 -41.96 59.01 15.63
CA LYS A 764 -42.06 59.47 14.23
C LYS A 764 -41.52 60.93 14.05
N PRO A 765 -41.48 61.56 12.85
CA PRO A 765 -41.19 61.15 11.44
C PRO A 765 -40.26 62.24 10.74
N PRO A 766 -40.34 62.62 9.44
CA PRO A 766 -40.03 61.92 8.17
C PRO A 766 -39.31 62.79 7.06
N TRP A 767 -39.35 62.32 5.79
CA TRP A 767 -39.25 63.05 4.48
C TRP A 767 -37.85 63.35 3.86
N LYS A 768 -37.57 62.79 2.66
CA LYS A 768 -37.50 63.45 1.31
C LYS A 768 -36.55 62.75 0.30
N LYS A 769 -37.09 62.50 -0.91
CA LYS A 769 -36.44 62.29 -2.24
C LYS A 769 -35.80 63.63 -2.76
N PRO A 770 -35.23 63.77 -3.99
CA PRO A 770 -34.55 62.88 -4.99
C PRO A 770 -33.29 63.55 -5.66
N SER A 771 -32.82 62.98 -6.80
CA SER A 771 -32.13 63.58 -7.98
C SER A 771 -30.61 63.31 -8.14
N HIS A 772 -30.19 62.65 -9.24
CA HIS A 772 -29.47 63.19 -10.43
C HIS A 772 -28.01 63.61 -10.11
N SER A 773 -26.93 63.34 -10.86
CA SER A 773 -26.69 63.07 -12.28
C SER A 773 -25.21 62.68 -12.51
N ARG A 774 -24.96 61.92 -13.59
CA ARG A 774 -23.78 61.90 -14.51
C ARG A 774 -22.49 62.69 -14.16
N THR A 775 -21.32 62.03 -14.32
CA THR A 775 -20.22 62.24 -15.33
C THR A 775 -19.00 61.35 -14.93
N ARG A 776 -18.48 60.38 -15.71
CA ARG A 776 -17.56 60.42 -16.90
C ARG A 776 -16.44 61.47 -16.74
N ARG A 777 -15.14 61.17 -16.71
CA ARG A 777 -14.19 60.49 -17.64
C ARG A 777 -12.82 60.45 -16.91
N ASN A 778 -11.78 59.71 -17.29
CA ASN A 778 -11.28 59.24 -18.58
C ASN A 778 -10.81 57.79 -18.50
#